data_AF-A0A4S1CMG5-F1
#
_entry.id   AF-A0A4S1CMG5-F1
#
_cell.length_a   1.000
_cell.length_b   1.000
_cell.length_c   1.000
_cell.angle_alpha   90.00
_cell.angle_beta   90.00
_cell.angle_gamma   90.00
#
_symmetry.space_group_name_H-M   'P 1'
#
loop_
_entity.id
_entity.type
_entity.pdbx_description
1 polymer ?
#
loop_
_entity_poly.entity_id
_entity_poly.type
_entity_poly.pdbx_seq_one_letter_code
_entity_poly.pdbx_strand_id
1 'polypeptide(L)'
;MLEQQKKHIVIGDNSPGVGDYLLLTAVAREVKLANPFATVELQVSKRAELFLHNPFIDEVRTMADPFVTPNSGDGLWVERKCRFYGVEPHSTLPQIFLTDHEVRQAAARHKRTSKPLITIGIDCAPHWKHVRYMEGGFWQAVLKELGNDFDLVQIGLSGNITPLPGVPQLLDLPLREAAALQHLADLHLGVDTGDMHLALACGTDAIALVPQSSPDYNWKEWHYPSGVDYLPFGVSPSDVAGLIRTRVGTAPRMESLTIKRGGSGVTTARMASAKQIAQLVLARIAMKHDDDAIWSDTEKLLPFEANLVQLLDKNYEIWHLEDEARRADVSDSYIAGLKRQIDKSNQARNDIIERVDESLLHLVTNPSAPLNTEPPGLSFDRLTVLCLKIFHMEQEVQRDSASKAHRETCALKMRRLSEQLDDLTRALSNMLLEFRDGTRAFKTYYQFKMYNDASLNPSLYGSAPGAGAEPRFTPRQQYLFDKVTSLPGDAVIVEIGADHAEMATALGSACRGSARKVHCLATGRDFEAELTAAGLADQVTVLKSDSDDPLSDWSGANGGAQIDFLLIALHPEKGFPSFLSGHHMVKDGGLIGFYRPDPSASELFEAMKDLAQSALVNHEETDDLLVGQKMGQTTRMLEILISKQTALHKFERGGRDAR
;
A
#
# COMPACT_ATOMS: atom_id res chain seq x y z
N MET A 1 -43.07 11.45 11.20
CA MET A 1 -42.28 11.57 12.45
C MET A 1 -41.83 13.01 12.56
N LEU A 2 -42.55 13.73 13.43
CA LEU A 2 -42.28 14.98 14.13
C LEU A 2 -41.21 15.94 13.56
N GLU A 3 -41.66 17.15 13.23
CA GLU A 3 -40.88 18.39 13.21
C GLU A 3 -39.98 18.48 14.46
N GLN A 4 -38.74 18.00 14.36
CA GLN A 4 -37.72 18.42 15.30
C GLN A 4 -37.41 19.88 14.93
N GLN A 5 -37.80 20.82 15.80
CA GLN A 5 -37.31 22.20 15.71
C GLN A 5 -35.79 22.16 15.51
N LYS A 6 -35.30 22.74 14.41
CA LYS A 6 -33.86 22.93 14.20
C LYS A 6 -33.32 23.72 15.38
N LYS A 7 -32.67 23.03 16.32
CA LYS A 7 -32.05 23.64 17.49
C LYS A 7 -30.90 24.51 16.99
N HIS A 8 -30.93 25.80 17.33
CA HIS A 8 -29.82 26.71 17.07
C HIS A 8 -28.87 26.66 18.27
N ILE A 9 -27.62 26.28 18.04
CA ILE A 9 -26.60 26.13 19.08
C ILE A 9 -25.49 27.15 18.80
N VAL A 10 -25.21 27.99 19.79
CA VAL A 10 -24.11 28.96 19.72
C VAL A 10 -22.96 28.44 20.56
N ILE A 11 -21.77 28.37 19.97
CA ILE A 11 -20.49 28.03 20.61
C ILE A 11 -19.57 29.24 20.48
N GLY A 12 -18.76 29.53 21.49
CA GLY A 12 -17.78 30.60 21.32
C GLY A 12 -16.82 30.76 22.48
N ASP A 13 -15.84 31.63 22.26
CA ASP A 13 -14.83 32.03 23.24
C ASP A 13 -14.21 33.38 22.85
N ASN A 14 -13.73 34.13 23.84
CA ASN A 14 -13.08 35.43 23.65
C ASN A 14 -11.55 35.39 23.91
N SER A 15 -10.98 34.20 24.08
CA SER A 15 -9.57 34.00 24.41
C SER A 15 -8.59 34.62 23.41
N PRO A 16 -7.43 35.13 23.88
CA PRO A 16 -6.34 35.52 23.02
C PRO A 16 -5.50 34.37 22.47
N GLY A 17 -5.65 33.13 22.95
CA GLY A 17 -4.83 31.97 22.60
C GLY A 17 -5.24 31.27 21.31
N VAL A 18 -4.27 30.78 20.53
CA VAL A 18 -4.56 29.97 19.32
C VAL A 18 -5.12 28.61 19.75
N GLY A 19 -4.56 28.01 20.80
CA GLY A 19 -4.98 26.73 21.34
C GLY A 19 -6.46 26.69 21.73
N ASP A 20 -6.96 27.70 22.44
CA ASP A 20 -8.36 27.75 22.87
C ASP A 20 -9.33 27.75 21.68
N TYR A 21 -8.99 28.47 20.61
CA TYR A 21 -9.81 28.52 19.41
C TYR A 21 -9.75 27.20 18.64
N LEU A 22 -8.58 26.57 18.57
CA LEU A 22 -8.46 25.24 18.01
C LEU A 22 -9.31 24.23 18.80
N LEU A 23 -9.34 24.30 20.12
CA LEU A 23 -10.17 23.41 20.93
C LEU A 23 -11.68 23.60 20.70
N LEU A 24 -12.14 24.80 20.30
CA LEU A 24 -13.54 25.00 19.88
C LEU A 24 -13.93 24.15 18.68
N THR A 25 -12.98 23.77 17.81
CA THR A 25 -13.26 22.87 16.67
C THR A 25 -13.71 21.49 17.15
N ALA A 26 -13.12 20.99 18.25
CA ALA A 26 -13.53 19.73 18.88
C ALA A 26 -14.91 19.86 19.52
N VAL A 27 -15.18 20.97 20.23
CA VAL A 27 -16.49 21.22 20.83
C VAL A 27 -17.58 21.26 19.75
N ALA A 28 -17.34 21.97 18.64
CA ALA A 28 -18.27 22.04 17.52
C ALA A 28 -18.55 20.67 16.90
N ARG A 29 -17.51 19.84 16.67
CA ARG A 29 -17.66 18.47 16.19
C ARG A 29 -18.57 17.66 17.10
N GLU A 30 -18.24 17.55 18.39
CA GLU A 30 -18.95 16.66 19.31
C GLU A 30 -20.41 17.12 19.49
N VAL A 31 -20.65 18.42 19.57
CA VAL A 31 -21.99 18.99 19.66
C VAL A 31 -22.81 18.72 18.39
N LYS A 32 -22.21 18.88 17.20
CA LYS A 32 -22.87 18.61 15.91
C LYS A 32 -23.18 17.13 15.73
N LEU A 33 -22.25 16.23 16.09
CA LEU A 33 -22.45 14.78 16.02
C LEU A 33 -23.57 14.31 16.95
N ALA A 34 -23.64 14.86 18.17
CA ALA A 34 -24.72 14.57 19.10
C ALA A 34 -26.07 15.20 18.69
N ASN A 35 -26.05 16.26 17.87
CA ASN A 35 -27.24 16.98 17.40
C ASN A 35 -27.21 17.18 15.87
N PRO A 36 -27.35 16.12 15.04
CA PRO A 36 -27.09 16.21 13.59
C PRO A 36 -27.95 17.21 12.81
N PHE A 37 -29.14 17.54 13.34
CA PHE A 37 -30.09 18.49 12.73
C PHE A 37 -29.98 19.91 13.29
N ALA A 38 -29.13 20.14 14.30
CA ALA A 38 -28.91 21.47 14.86
C ALA A 38 -28.07 22.33 13.91
N THR A 39 -28.33 23.63 13.91
CA THR A 39 -27.42 24.61 13.31
C THR A 39 -26.42 25.03 14.38
N VAL A 40 -25.13 24.95 14.08
CA VAL A 40 -24.02 25.35 14.96
C VAL A 40 -23.45 26.67 14.44
N GLU A 41 -23.69 27.74 15.20
CA GLU A 41 -23.06 29.04 15.03
C GLU A 41 -21.85 29.14 15.95
N LEU A 42 -20.69 29.49 15.38
CA LEU A 42 -19.47 29.74 16.13
C LEU A 42 -19.19 31.24 16.20
N GLN A 43 -19.10 31.79 17.41
CA GLN A 43 -18.76 33.18 17.68
C GLN A 43 -17.34 33.30 18.22
N VAL A 44 -16.50 34.11 17.56
CA VAL A 44 -15.11 34.36 17.96
C VAL A 44 -14.76 35.84 17.79
N SER A 45 -13.77 36.33 18.54
CA SER A 45 -13.32 37.73 18.41
C SER A 45 -12.22 37.95 17.38
N LYS A 46 -11.57 36.88 16.95
CA LYS A 46 -10.48 36.88 15.95
C LYS A 46 -10.31 35.50 15.32
N ARG A 47 -9.30 35.34 14.46
CA ARG A 47 -8.83 34.05 13.94
C ARG A 47 -9.93 33.15 13.34
N ALA A 48 -10.94 33.76 12.73
CA ALA A 48 -12.03 33.04 12.09
C ALA A 48 -11.54 32.11 10.97
N GLU A 49 -10.36 32.41 10.41
CA GLU A 49 -9.68 31.59 9.42
C GLU A 49 -9.40 30.15 9.89
N LEU A 50 -9.27 29.90 11.20
CA LEU A 50 -9.09 28.53 11.73
C LEU A 50 -10.28 27.60 11.45
N PHE A 51 -11.47 28.16 11.24
CA PHE A 51 -12.72 27.40 11.12
C PHE A 51 -13.19 27.24 9.68
N LEU A 52 -12.44 27.76 8.70
CA LEU A 52 -12.77 27.60 7.29
C LEU A 52 -12.84 26.12 6.92
N HIS A 53 -13.82 25.78 6.10
CA HIS A 53 -14.12 24.42 5.61
C HIS A 53 -14.50 23.40 6.70
N ASN A 54 -14.70 23.83 7.95
CA ASN A 54 -15.11 22.92 9.02
C ASN A 54 -16.54 22.40 8.78
N PRO A 55 -16.74 21.08 8.61
CA PRO A 55 -18.05 20.50 8.29
C PRO A 55 -19.05 20.55 9.44
N PHE A 56 -18.57 20.79 10.67
CA PHE A 56 -19.39 20.75 11.88
C PHE A 56 -19.90 22.12 12.30
N ILE A 57 -19.50 23.18 11.60
CA ILE A 57 -19.87 24.57 11.87
C ILE A 57 -20.66 25.07 10.67
N ASP A 58 -21.90 25.51 10.89
CA ASP A 58 -22.76 26.03 9.83
C ASP A 58 -22.51 27.51 9.56
N GLU A 59 -22.16 28.28 10.59
CA GLU A 59 -21.88 29.71 10.49
C GLU A 59 -20.76 30.13 11.45
N VAL A 60 -19.84 30.98 10.97
CA VAL A 60 -18.78 31.59 11.81
C VAL A 60 -19.02 33.10 11.84
N ARG A 61 -19.15 33.67 13.04
CA ARG A 61 -19.30 35.12 13.25
C ARG A 61 -18.11 35.68 14.00
N THR A 62 -17.46 36.66 13.38
CA THR A 62 -16.43 37.46 14.05
C THR A 62 -17.08 38.67 14.71
N MET A 63 -16.96 38.81 16.03
CA MET A 63 -17.58 39.90 16.78
C MET A 63 -16.76 40.30 18.01
N ALA A 64 -16.88 41.56 18.42
CA ALA A 64 -16.07 42.12 19.51
C ALA A 64 -16.33 41.43 20.87
N ASP A 65 -17.57 41.00 21.12
CA ASP A 65 -18.00 40.34 22.36
C ASP A 65 -18.75 39.04 22.01
N PRO A 66 -18.02 37.94 21.73
CA PRO A 66 -18.63 36.66 21.40
C PRO A 66 -19.20 35.99 22.64
N PHE A 67 -20.24 35.18 22.47
CA PHE A 67 -20.70 34.25 23.50
C PHE A 67 -19.53 33.36 23.97
N VAL A 68 -19.32 33.27 25.28
CA VAL A 68 -18.30 32.37 25.86
C VAL A 68 -19.01 31.13 26.38
N THR A 69 -18.76 29.98 25.74
CA THR A 69 -19.31 28.69 26.17
C THR A 69 -18.88 28.40 27.62
N PRO A 70 -19.82 28.27 28.57
CA PRO A 70 -19.52 27.99 29.96
C PRO A 70 -18.90 26.61 30.17
N ASN A 71 -18.09 26.48 31.21
CA ASN A 71 -17.58 25.19 31.67
C ASN A 71 -18.62 24.51 32.58
N SER A 72 -18.84 23.21 32.40
CA SER A 72 -19.71 22.40 33.26
C SER A 72 -18.96 21.17 33.79
N GLY A 73 -18.84 21.08 35.12
CA GLY A 73 -18.12 20.00 35.81
C GLY A 73 -16.59 20.07 35.69
N ASP A 74 -15.92 19.00 36.12
CA ASP A 74 -14.47 18.85 36.06
C ASP A 74 -14.02 18.12 34.78
N GLY A 75 -12.71 18.11 34.51
CA GLY A 75 -12.11 17.42 33.37
C GLY A 75 -11.35 18.34 32.40
N LEU A 76 -11.09 17.83 31.20
CA LEU A 76 -10.41 18.57 30.14
C LEU A 76 -11.28 19.74 29.65
N TRP A 77 -10.63 20.76 29.10
CA TRP A 77 -11.30 21.97 28.62
C TRP A 77 -12.44 21.67 27.63
N VAL A 78 -12.22 20.75 26.68
CA VAL A 78 -13.25 20.34 25.70
C VAL A 78 -14.40 19.59 26.38
N GLU A 79 -14.11 18.69 27.32
CA GLU A 79 -15.13 17.92 28.06
C GLU A 79 -16.08 18.85 28.82
N ARG A 80 -15.53 19.81 29.55
CA ARG A 80 -16.32 20.78 30.32
C ARG A 80 -17.23 21.62 29.43
N LYS A 81 -16.77 21.98 28.23
CA LYS A 81 -17.57 22.76 27.26
C LYS A 81 -18.61 21.92 26.55
N CYS A 82 -18.30 20.67 26.17
CA CYS A 82 -19.29 19.75 25.60
C CYS A 82 -20.40 19.45 26.61
N ARG A 83 -20.06 19.26 27.89
CA ARG A 83 -21.02 18.96 28.95
C ARG A 83 -22.02 20.08 29.21
N PHE A 84 -21.65 21.34 28.95
CA PHE A 84 -22.60 22.45 28.96
C PHE A 84 -23.78 22.23 27.99
N TYR A 85 -23.53 21.56 26.86
CA TYR A 85 -24.56 21.19 25.89
C TYR A 85 -25.18 19.80 26.15
N GLY A 86 -24.82 19.15 27.27
CA GLY A 86 -25.25 17.78 27.59
C GLY A 86 -24.57 16.71 26.74
N VAL A 87 -23.37 16.98 26.23
CA VAL A 87 -22.60 16.07 25.37
C VAL A 87 -21.34 15.62 26.11
N GLU A 88 -21.11 14.31 26.19
CA GLU A 88 -19.81 13.76 26.59
C GLU A 88 -19.00 13.49 25.31
N PRO A 89 -17.81 14.11 25.16
CA PRO A 89 -17.06 14.04 23.91
C PRO A 89 -16.39 12.67 23.72
N HIS A 90 -16.36 12.17 22.49
CA HIS A 90 -15.60 10.96 22.13
C HIS A 90 -14.11 11.26 21.97
N SER A 91 -13.78 12.49 21.57
CA SER A 91 -12.41 12.96 21.38
C SER A 91 -12.28 14.43 21.75
N THR A 92 -11.14 14.77 22.35
CA THR A 92 -10.77 16.17 22.65
C THR A 92 -9.80 16.76 21.63
N LEU A 93 -9.40 15.98 20.62
CA LEU A 93 -8.46 16.45 19.59
C LEU A 93 -9.12 17.51 18.69
N PRO A 94 -8.45 18.66 18.50
CA PRO A 94 -8.89 19.69 17.57
C PRO A 94 -8.70 19.21 16.12
N GLN A 95 -9.36 19.89 15.19
CA GLN A 95 -9.24 19.61 13.76
C GLN A 95 -9.25 20.91 12.95
N ILE A 96 -8.36 20.99 11.96
CA ILE A 96 -8.39 22.02 10.92
C ILE A 96 -8.57 21.35 9.55
N PHE A 97 -9.41 21.96 8.71
CA PHE A 97 -9.73 21.45 7.39
C PHE A 97 -9.02 22.31 6.35
N LEU A 98 -7.91 21.81 5.83
CA LEU A 98 -7.07 22.49 4.83
C LEU A 98 -7.49 22.09 3.43
N THR A 99 -7.38 23.02 2.49
CA THR A 99 -7.54 22.73 1.06
C THR A 99 -6.21 22.25 0.48
N ASP A 100 -6.27 21.44 -0.58
CA ASP A 100 -5.07 20.99 -1.30
C ASP A 100 -4.22 22.14 -1.83
N HIS A 101 -4.86 23.26 -2.19
CA HIS A 101 -4.16 24.45 -2.62
C HIS A 101 -3.27 25.03 -1.51
N GLU A 102 -3.78 25.10 -0.27
CA GLU A 102 -3.02 25.56 0.89
C GLU A 102 -1.84 24.62 1.19
N VAL A 103 -2.07 23.31 1.11
CA VAL A 103 -1.02 22.30 1.32
C VAL A 103 0.06 22.41 0.24
N ARG A 104 -0.30 22.57 -1.04
CA ARG A 104 0.66 22.77 -2.13
C ARG A 104 1.47 24.07 -1.99
N GLN A 105 0.83 25.16 -1.57
CA GLN A 105 1.54 26.42 -1.32
C GLN A 105 2.57 26.28 -0.19
N ALA A 106 2.18 25.63 0.92
CA ALA A 106 3.11 25.37 2.03
C ALA A 106 4.28 24.48 1.61
N ALA A 107 4.04 23.45 0.79
CA ALA A 107 5.09 22.58 0.26
C ALA A 107 6.12 23.36 -0.58
N ALA A 108 5.74 24.44 -1.25
CA ALA A 108 6.66 25.29 -2.00
C ALA A 108 7.56 26.16 -1.11
N ARG A 109 7.19 26.40 0.16
CA ARG A 109 7.97 27.22 1.11
C ARG A 109 9.16 26.49 1.71
N HIS A 110 9.11 25.17 1.74
CA HIS A 110 10.20 24.34 2.25
C HIS A 110 10.53 23.26 1.23
N LYS A 111 11.74 23.32 0.67
CA LYS A 111 12.22 22.29 -0.26
C LYS A 111 12.48 21.00 0.50
N ARG A 112 11.44 20.16 0.61
CA ARG A 112 11.51 18.87 1.28
C ARG A 112 12.63 18.04 0.67
N THR A 113 13.50 17.49 1.50
CA THR A 113 14.45 16.47 1.06
C THR A 113 13.84 15.08 1.29
N SER A 114 14.62 14.02 1.09
CA SER A 114 14.20 12.66 1.49
C SER A 114 14.18 12.46 3.01
N LYS A 115 14.57 13.48 3.80
CA LYS A 115 14.58 13.41 5.27
C LYS A 115 13.23 13.79 5.86
N PRO A 116 12.95 13.35 7.09
CA PRO A 116 11.70 13.69 7.75
C PRO A 116 11.75 15.14 8.23
N LEU A 117 10.63 15.84 8.06
CA LEU A 117 10.46 17.23 8.43
C LEU A 117 9.99 17.36 9.89
N ILE A 118 10.75 18.09 10.70
CA ILE A 118 10.37 18.47 12.07
C ILE A 118 10.19 19.98 12.13
N THR A 119 8.99 20.41 12.54
CA THR A 119 8.73 21.81 12.86
C THR A 119 9.09 22.08 14.32
N ILE A 120 9.71 23.21 14.61
CA ILE A 120 10.21 23.56 15.94
C ILE A 120 9.57 24.87 16.42
N GLY A 121 8.82 24.82 17.53
CA GLY A 121 8.14 25.96 18.14
C GLY A 121 8.47 26.08 19.64
N ILE A 122 9.48 26.90 19.98
CA ILE A 122 10.03 26.96 21.35
C ILE A 122 9.61 28.20 22.14
N ASP A 123 8.96 29.16 21.48
CA ASP A 123 8.56 30.42 22.10
C ASP A 123 7.07 30.41 22.44
N CYS A 124 6.74 30.99 23.58
CA CYS A 124 5.36 31.15 24.04
C CYS A 124 4.93 32.62 24.03
N ALA A 125 3.63 32.86 24.20
CA ALA A 125 3.11 34.22 24.28
C ALA A 125 3.80 35.01 25.40
N PRO A 126 4.06 36.33 25.25
CA PRO A 126 4.87 37.11 26.19
C PRO A 126 4.42 36.99 27.66
N HIS A 127 3.11 36.93 27.91
CA HIS A 127 2.57 36.78 29.26
C HIS A 127 2.83 35.39 29.89
N TRP A 128 3.12 34.36 29.09
CA TRP A 128 3.47 33.01 29.57
C TRP A 128 4.98 32.76 29.69
N LYS A 129 5.84 33.69 29.24
CA LYS A 129 7.30 33.49 29.25
C LYS A 129 7.87 33.17 30.62
N HIS A 130 7.30 33.73 31.68
CA HIS A 130 7.75 33.48 33.05
C HIS A 130 7.56 32.02 33.53
N VAL A 131 6.77 31.21 32.82
CA VAL A 131 6.50 29.79 33.17
C VAL A 131 6.94 28.83 32.08
N ARG A 132 6.62 29.13 30.81
CA ARG A 132 6.77 28.18 29.69
C ARG A 132 8.08 28.34 28.91
N TYR A 133 8.91 29.32 29.25
CA TYR A 133 10.17 29.54 28.55
C TYR A 133 11.23 28.55 28.99
N MET A 134 11.95 27.99 28.02
CA MET A 134 13.17 27.20 28.24
C MET A 134 14.35 27.86 27.54
N GLU A 135 15.52 27.82 28.18
CA GLU A 135 16.72 28.45 27.64
C GLU A 135 17.17 27.84 26.30
N GLY A 136 17.63 28.69 25.38
CA GLY A 136 18.11 28.28 24.06
C GLY A 136 19.22 27.22 24.08
N GLY A 137 20.05 27.18 25.14
CA GLY A 137 21.13 26.20 25.29
C GLY A 137 20.64 24.75 25.34
N PHE A 138 19.46 24.51 25.92
CA PHE A 138 18.84 23.19 25.94
C PHE A 138 18.45 22.74 24.52
N TRP A 139 17.77 23.61 23.77
CA TRP A 139 17.36 23.32 22.40
C TRP A 139 18.56 23.08 21.49
N GLN A 140 19.62 23.85 21.64
CA GLN A 140 20.87 23.64 20.92
C GLN A 140 21.50 22.28 21.21
N ALA A 141 21.42 21.80 22.45
CA ALA A 141 21.87 20.46 22.79
C ALA A 141 21.00 19.39 22.10
N VAL A 142 19.68 19.55 22.06
CA VAL A 142 18.78 18.64 21.33
C VAL A 142 19.12 18.62 19.84
N LEU A 143 19.30 19.78 19.21
CA LEU A 143 19.67 19.89 17.78
C LEU A 143 21.00 19.19 17.50
N LYS A 144 21.98 19.34 18.39
CA LYS A 144 23.27 18.64 18.29
C LYS A 144 23.09 17.12 18.36
N GLU A 145 22.23 16.63 19.25
CA GLU A 145 21.92 15.20 19.34
C GLU A 145 21.21 14.69 18.09
N LEU A 146 20.31 15.48 17.46
CA LEU A 146 19.61 15.11 16.23
C LEU A 146 20.53 15.08 14.99
N GLY A 147 21.60 15.89 14.99
CA GLY A 147 22.55 15.94 13.90
C GLY A 147 21.91 16.30 12.55
N ASN A 148 22.21 15.52 11.52
CA ASN A 148 21.71 15.72 10.15
C ASN A 148 20.59 14.73 9.78
N ASP A 149 19.98 14.07 10.76
CA ASP A 149 18.99 13.00 10.52
C ASP A 149 17.65 13.51 9.98
N PHE A 150 17.37 14.81 10.14
CA PHE A 150 16.08 15.43 9.87
C PHE A 150 16.20 16.76 9.13
N ASP A 151 15.15 17.11 8.40
CA ASP A 151 14.92 18.47 7.93
C ASP A 151 14.25 19.25 9.06
N LEU A 152 14.90 20.32 9.52
CA LEU A 152 14.42 21.10 10.66
C LEU A 152 13.97 22.47 10.19
N VAL A 153 12.82 22.94 10.68
CA VAL A 153 12.33 24.30 10.44
C VAL A 153 11.80 24.90 11.73
N GLN A 154 12.32 26.06 12.11
CA GLN A 154 11.79 26.82 13.22
C GLN A 154 10.64 27.70 12.74
N ILE A 155 9.50 27.62 13.43
CA ILE A 155 8.31 28.44 13.17
C ILE A 155 8.09 29.39 14.35
N GLY A 156 7.48 30.54 14.09
CA GLY A 156 7.14 31.50 15.14
C GLY A 156 6.87 32.91 14.62
N LEU A 157 6.87 33.87 15.55
CA LEU A 157 6.66 35.30 15.27
C LEU A 157 7.99 36.04 15.40
N SER A 158 8.35 36.85 14.40
CA SER A 158 9.63 37.57 14.39
C SER A 158 9.83 38.50 15.58
N GLY A 159 8.74 39.10 16.08
CA GLY A 159 8.77 39.95 17.28
C GLY A 159 8.92 39.21 18.61
N ASN A 160 8.94 37.87 18.62
CA ASN A 160 8.96 37.08 19.84
C ASN A 160 9.84 35.81 19.76
N ILE A 161 10.67 35.68 18.73
CA ILE A 161 11.46 34.47 18.49
C ILE A 161 12.78 34.46 19.26
N THR A 162 13.11 33.29 19.80
CA THR A 162 14.45 32.91 20.27
C THR A 162 15.14 32.12 19.15
N PRO A 163 16.09 32.70 18.38
CA PRO A 163 16.65 32.03 17.22
C PRO A 163 17.43 30.75 17.58
N LEU A 164 17.26 29.71 16.77
CA LEU A 164 18.06 28.49 16.82
C LEU A 164 19.12 28.50 15.73
N PRO A 165 20.40 28.82 16.05
CA PRO A 165 21.51 28.69 15.11
C PRO A 165 21.47 27.40 14.30
N GLY A 166 21.62 27.52 12.97
CA GLY A 166 21.64 26.38 12.04
C GLY A 166 20.29 25.85 11.60
N VAL A 167 19.17 26.33 12.17
CA VAL A 167 17.82 25.92 11.77
C VAL A 167 17.16 27.03 10.92
N PRO A 168 16.74 26.73 9.68
CA PRO A 168 15.95 27.66 8.85
C PRO A 168 14.70 28.15 9.57
N GLN A 169 14.39 29.44 9.43
CA GLN A 169 13.22 30.06 10.06
C GLN A 169 12.14 30.38 9.05
N LEU A 170 10.90 29.99 9.34
CA LEU A 170 9.69 30.44 8.66
C LEU A 170 8.84 31.23 9.65
N LEU A 171 8.97 32.55 9.61
CA LEU A 171 8.38 33.47 10.58
C LEU A 171 7.16 34.20 10.01
N ASP A 172 6.27 34.61 10.92
CA ASP A 172 5.10 35.45 10.63
C ASP A 172 4.20 34.89 9.52
N LEU A 173 4.14 33.56 9.43
CA LEU A 173 3.25 32.88 8.49
C LEU A 173 1.79 33.20 8.84
N PRO A 174 0.94 33.47 7.84
CA PRO A 174 -0.51 33.41 8.00
C PRO A 174 -0.90 32.09 8.67
N LEU A 175 -1.86 32.12 9.59
CA LEU A 175 -2.14 30.99 10.46
C LEU A 175 -2.52 29.70 9.71
N ARG A 176 -3.21 29.84 8.56
CA ARG A 176 -3.54 28.71 7.70
C ARG A 176 -2.36 28.17 6.89
N GLU A 177 -1.41 29.03 6.54
CA GLU A 177 -0.15 28.60 5.93
C GLU A 177 0.73 27.87 6.95
N ALA A 178 0.78 28.36 8.20
CA ALA A 178 1.42 27.66 9.31
C ALA A 178 0.77 26.29 9.56
N ALA A 179 -0.56 26.20 9.51
CA ALA A 179 -1.29 24.94 9.61
C ALA A 179 -0.95 23.98 8.46
N ALA A 180 -0.90 24.47 7.22
CA ALA A 180 -0.51 23.66 6.07
C ALA A 180 0.93 23.15 6.17
N LEU A 181 1.86 23.97 6.67
CA LEU A 181 3.22 23.53 6.97
C LEU A 181 3.23 22.45 8.06
N GLN A 182 2.46 22.62 9.13
CA GLN A 182 2.31 21.62 10.18
C GLN A 182 1.73 20.31 9.64
N HIS A 183 0.73 20.37 8.75
CA HIS A 183 0.13 19.20 8.12
C HIS A 183 1.13 18.36 7.31
N LEU A 184 2.14 19.01 6.73
CA LEU A 184 3.23 18.39 5.97
C LEU A 184 4.36 17.85 6.86
N ALA A 185 4.45 18.31 8.10
CA ALA A 185 5.49 17.91 9.03
C ALA A 185 5.26 16.48 9.53
N ASP A 186 6.36 15.77 9.78
CA ASP A 186 6.34 14.40 10.30
C ASP A 186 6.27 14.40 11.84
N LEU A 187 6.70 15.49 12.48
CA LEU A 187 6.59 15.72 13.91
C LEU A 187 6.69 17.22 14.22
N HIS A 188 5.99 17.67 15.26
CA HIS A 188 6.23 18.97 15.88
C HIS A 188 7.03 18.82 17.19
N LEU A 189 8.03 19.64 17.40
CA LEU A 189 8.81 19.72 18.64
C LEU A 189 8.66 21.12 19.24
N GLY A 190 8.31 21.22 20.51
CA GLY A 190 8.17 22.54 21.11
C GLY A 190 7.85 22.55 22.60
N VAL A 191 7.40 23.69 23.08
CA VAL A 191 6.78 23.86 24.41
C VAL A 191 5.25 23.93 24.27
N ASP A 192 4.53 23.75 25.38
CA ASP A 192 3.05 23.85 25.41
C ASP A 192 2.56 25.24 24.96
N THR A 193 2.22 25.34 23.66
CA THR A 193 1.93 26.60 22.96
C THR A 193 0.92 26.39 21.84
N GLY A 194 0.46 27.51 21.25
CA GLY A 194 -0.44 27.51 20.11
C GLY A 194 0.06 26.66 18.93
N ASP A 195 1.36 26.60 18.70
CA ASP A 195 1.94 25.86 17.58
C ASP A 195 1.81 24.34 17.77
N MET A 196 1.95 23.86 19.00
CA MET A 196 1.67 22.46 19.37
C MET A 196 0.20 22.11 19.15
N HIS A 197 -0.72 22.96 19.63
CA HIS A 197 -2.15 22.75 19.39
C HIS A 197 -2.47 22.75 17.89
N LEU A 198 -1.80 23.60 17.12
CA LEU A 198 -1.97 23.70 15.67
C LEU A 198 -1.48 22.44 14.96
N ALA A 199 -0.32 21.89 15.37
CA ALA A 199 0.18 20.62 14.86
C ALA A 199 -0.85 19.50 15.07
N LEU A 200 -1.38 19.37 16.28
CA LEU A 200 -2.37 18.36 16.61
C LEU A 200 -3.67 18.55 15.83
N ALA A 201 -4.10 19.80 15.63
CA ALA A 201 -5.28 20.09 14.81
C ALA A 201 -5.08 19.68 13.34
N CYS A 202 -3.84 19.68 12.85
CA CYS A 202 -3.49 19.24 11.51
C CYS A 202 -3.29 17.71 11.40
N GLY A 203 -3.42 16.98 12.51
CA GLY A 203 -3.12 15.55 12.59
C GLY A 203 -1.62 15.26 12.52
N THR A 204 -0.79 16.14 13.09
CA THR A 204 0.66 15.98 13.21
C THR A 204 1.00 15.75 14.67
N ASP A 205 1.70 14.65 14.94
CA ASP A 205 2.13 14.30 16.29
C ASP A 205 3.08 15.37 16.85
N ALA A 206 3.09 15.53 18.17
CA ALA A 206 3.94 16.51 18.85
C ALA A 206 4.75 15.92 20.00
N ILE A 207 5.89 16.52 20.28
CA ILE A 207 6.59 16.39 21.56
C ILE A 207 6.60 17.78 22.20
N ALA A 208 5.97 17.88 23.36
CA ALA A 208 5.79 19.13 24.06
C ALA A 208 6.51 19.10 25.41
N LEU A 209 7.42 20.04 25.61
CA LEU A 209 8.02 20.27 26.92
C LEU A 209 7.08 21.10 27.78
N VAL A 210 6.81 20.61 28.98
CA VAL A 210 5.88 21.23 29.94
C VAL A 210 6.57 21.55 31.26
N PRO A 211 6.33 22.74 31.84
CA PRO A 211 6.79 23.03 33.19
C PRO A 211 5.97 22.26 34.22
N GLN A 212 6.48 22.21 35.45
CA GLN A 212 5.73 21.68 36.57
C GLN A 212 4.46 22.52 36.79
N SER A 213 3.32 21.86 36.99
CA SER A 213 2.07 22.57 37.27
C SER A 213 2.19 23.41 38.54
N SER A 214 1.63 24.61 38.51
CA SER A 214 1.56 25.53 39.66
C SER A 214 0.11 25.98 39.88
N PRO A 215 -0.22 26.61 41.02
CA PRO A 215 -1.57 27.17 41.23
C PRO A 215 -2.02 28.14 40.12
N ASP A 216 -1.07 28.85 39.49
CA ASP A 216 -1.32 29.82 38.43
C ASP A 216 -1.21 29.23 37.02
N TYR A 217 -0.80 27.96 36.89
CA TYR A 217 -0.64 27.29 35.61
C TYR A 217 -0.90 25.78 35.69
N ASN A 218 -2.04 25.37 35.13
CA ASN A 218 -2.45 23.98 35.03
C ASN A 218 -2.60 23.54 33.57
N TRP A 219 -1.49 23.13 32.95
CA TRP A 219 -1.49 22.63 31.57
C TRP A 219 -2.33 21.36 31.37
N LYS A 220 -2.63 20.61 32.45
CA LYS A 220 -3.40 19.36 32.37
C LYS A 220 -4.83 19.57 31.88
N GLU A 221 -5.38 20.77 32.01
CA GLU A 221 -6.71 21.09 31.48
C GLU A 221 -6.75 21.16 29.95
N TRP A 222 -5.61 21.44 29.30
CA TRP A 222 -5.44 21.49 27.85
C TRP A 222 -4.78 20.21 27.30
N HIS A 223 -4.70 19.16 28.13
CA HIS A 223 -4.06 17.91 27.79
C HIS A 223 -4.81 17.17 26.67
N TYR A 224 -4.03 16.45 25.86
CA TYR A 224 -4.55 15.54 24.85
C TYR A 224 -4.17 14.11 25.23
N PRO A 225 -5.13 13.16 25.19
CA PRO A 225 -4.87 11.77 25.58
C PRO A 225 -4.00 11.02 24.55
N SER A 226 -3.84 11.55 23.34
CA SER A 226 -3.06 10.94 22.26
C SER A 226 -2.50 12.01 21.33
N GLY A 227 -1.56 11.62 20.46
CA GLY A 227 -0.93 12.50 19.46
C GLY A 227 0.19 13.38 20.00
N VAL A 228 0.41 13.46 21.31
CA VAL A 228 1.49 14.26 21.90
C VAL A 228 2.15 13.57 23.09
N ASP A 229 3.48 13.61 23.13
CA ASP A 229 4.26 13.26 24.31
C ASP A 229 4.57 14.52 25.13
N TYR A 230 4.13 14.53 26.38
CA TYR A 230 4.45 15.60 27.31
C TYR A 230 5.67 15.22 28.14
N LEU A 231 6.77 15.95 27.98
CA LEU A 231 8.00 15.74 28.75
C LEU A 231 8.20 16.88 29.74
N PRO A 232 8.62 16.58 30.98
CA PRO A 232 8.83 17.62 31.98
C PRO A 232 10.06 18.47 31.63
N PHE A 233 10.03 19.74 32.06
CA PHE A 233 11.25 20.55 32.12
C PHE A 233 12.31 19.82 32.96
N GLY A 234 13.53 19.71 32.41
CA GLY A 234 14.61 18.93 33.00
C GLY A 234 14.84 17.55 32.38
N VAL A 235 14.02 17.13 31.39
CA VAL A 235 14.34 15.98 30.53
C VAL A 235 15.70 16.18 29.85
N SER A 236 16.46 15.10 29.63
CA SER A 236 17.77 15.23 28.97
C SER A 236 17.61 15.47 27.45
N PRO A 237 18.50 16.25 26.82
CA PRO A 237 18.47 16.43 25.36
C PRO A 237 18.55 15.11 24.57
N SER A 238 19.30 14.13 25.10
CA SER A 238 19.43 12.79 24.53
C SER A 238 18.10 12.03 24.55
N ASP A 239 17.33 12.12 25.64
CA ASP A 239 16.03 11.45 25.73
C ASP A 239 15.02 12.08 24.76
N VAL A 240 15.03 13.40 24.62
CA VAL A 240 14.20 14.09 23.62
C VAL A 240 14.58 13.64 22.22
N ALA A 241 15.87 13.64 21.88
CA ALA A 241 16.31 13.19 20.57
C ALA A 241 16.00 11.70 20.33
N GLY A 242 16.15 10.84 21.34
CA GLY A 242 15.77 9.43 21.28
C GLY A 242 14.28 9.23 21.06
N LEU A 243 13.43 10.03 21.70
CA LEU A 243 11.99 10.00 21.51
C LEU A 243 11.58 10.51 20.13
N ILE A 244 12.17 11.61 19.66
CA ILE A 244 11.98 12.11 18.29
C ILE A 244 12.31 11.01 17.29
N ARG A 245 13.46 10.36 17.46
CA ARG A 245 13.85 9.25 16.60
C ARG A 245 12.95 8.03 16.75
N THR A 246 12.34 7.80 17.91
CA THR A 246 11.38 6.71 18.08
C THR A 246 10.05 7.03 17.37
N ARG A 247 9.54 8.24 17.55
CA ARG A 247 8.30 8.74 16.92
C ARG A 247 8.41 8.84 15.42
N VAL A 248 9.56 9.32 14.94
CA VAL A 248 9.86 9.49 13.52
C VAL A 248 10.59 8.26 12.97
N GLY A 249 10.81 7.18 13.74
CA GLY A 249 11.36 5.91 13.24
C GLY A 249 12.82 5.94 12.75
N THR A 250 13.70 6.75 13.34
CA THR A 250 15.13 6.90 13.02
C THR A 250 16.08 6.54 14.19
N ALA A 251 15.65 5.72 15.17
CA ALA A 251 16.41 5.44 16.40
C ALA A 251 17.86 4.96 16.15
N PRO A 252 18.87 5.45 16.93
CA PRO A 252 20.20 4.87 16.92
C PRO A 252 20.12 3.50 17.62
N ARG A 253 20.87 2.51 17.14
CA ARG A 253 21.02 1.23 17.85
C ARG A 253 21.50 1.51 19.28
N MET A 254 20.67 1.19 20.27
CA MET A 254 21.12 1.10 21.66
C MET A 254 22.19 0.01 21.72
N GLU A 255 23.44 0.38 21.98
CA GLU A 255 24.52 -0.57 22.18
C GLU A 255 24.33 -1.34 23.50
N SER A 256 24.31 -2.66 23.36
CA SER A 256 24.58 -3.70 24.37
C SER A 256 23.57 -3.93 25.51
N LEU A 257 22.67 -4.89 25.27
CA LEU A 257 22.45 -5.98 26.23
C LEU A 257 22.55 -7.30 25.46
N THR A 258 23.66 -8.00 25.72
CA THR A 258 24.12 -9.20 25.04
C THR A 258 23.13 -10.35 25.18
N ILE A 259 22.45 -10.74 24.10
CA ILE A 259 22.07 -12.14 23.87
C ILE A 259 22.56 -12.53 22.49
N LYS A 260 23.63 -13.33 22.47
CA LYS A 260 24.09 -14.03 21.27
C LYS A 260 23.07 -15.12 20.90
N ARG A 261 22.47 -15.03 19.72
CA ARG A 261 22.30 -16.15 18.76
C ARG A 261 21.92 -15.58 17.40
N GLY A 262 22.61 -16.05 16.36
CA GLY A 262 22.73 -15.39 15.08
C GLY A 262 21.63 -15.69 14.07
N GLY A 263 21.77 -15.06 12.89
CA GLY A 263 20.98 -15.33 11.69
C GLY A 263 20.62 -14.06 10.93
N SER A 264 21.27 -13.87 9.77
CA SER A 264 20.90 -13.03 8.61
C SER A 264 20.19 -11.68 8.83
N GLY A 265 20.89 -10.60 8.46
CA GLY A 265 20.37 -9.24 8.48
C GLY A 265 19.14 -9.04 7.61
N VAL A 266 18.05 -8.62 8.26
CA VAL A 266 16.95 -7.88 7.64
C VAL A 266 17.22 -6.40 7.92
N THR A 267 17.44 -5.62 6.88
CA THR A 267 17.43 -4.15 6.94
C THR A 267 16.01 -3.71 7.32
N THR A 268 15.80 -3.22 8.54
CA THR A 268 14.54 -2.62 8.97
C THR A 268 14.36 -1.27 8.28
N ALA A 269 13.75 -1.30 7.10
CA ALA A 269 13.27 -0.10 6.45
C ALA A 269 12.06 0.46 7.23
N ARG A 270 12.08 1.76 7.47
CA ARG A 270 11.06 2.51 8.23
C ARG A 270 9.70 2.44 7.53
N MET A 271 8.64 2.16 8.28
CA MET A 271 7.28 2.21 7.74
C MET A 271 6.72 3.65 7.81
N ALA A 272 6.15 4.14 6.72
CA ALA A 272 5.43 5.41 6.68
C ALA A 272 4.16 5.36 7.58
N SER A 273 3.72 6.51 8.10
CA SER A 273 2.47 6.62 8.85
C SER A 273 1.27 6.37 7.94
N ALA A 274 0.13 5.96 8.50
CA ALA A 274 -1.10 5.74 7.73
C ALA A 274 -1.53 6.99 6.93
N LYS A 275 -1.23 8.19 7.45
CA LYS A 275 -1.49 9.47 6.79
C LYS A 275 -0.53 9.74 5.63
N GLN A 276 0.77 9.47 5.80
CA GLN A 276 1.76 9.56 4.72
C GLN A 276 1.43 8.57 3.60
N ILE A 277 0.98 7.37 3.97
CA ILE A 277 0.50 6.35 3.03
C ILE A 277 -0.73 6.85 2.27
N ALA A 278 -1.72 7.44 2.96
CA ALA A 278 -2.89 8.00 2.31
C ALA A 278 -2.52 9.13 1.33
N GLN A 279 -1.57 9.99 1.68
CA GLN A 279 -1.06 11.05 0.79
C GLN A 279 -0.33 10.48 -0.43
N LEU A 280 0.51 9.46 -0.23
CA LEU A 280 1.19 8.76 -1.33
C LEU A 280 0.18 8.11 -2.28
N VAL A 281 -0.85 7.48 -1.73
CA VAL A 281 -1.95 6.86 -2.49
C VAL A 281 -2.71 7.93 -3.29
N LEU A 282 -3.11 9.05 -2.67
CA LEU A 282 -3.80 10.15 -3.35
C LEU A 282 -2.95 10.78 -4.46
N ALA A 283 -1.67 11.03 -4.21
CA ALA A 283 -0.74 11.52 -5.22
C ALA A 283 -0.64 10.54 -6.40
N ARG A 284 -0.56 9.24 -6.10
CA ARG A 284 -0.49 8.19 -7.14
C ARG A 284 -1.75 8.12 -7.98
N ILE A 285 -2.93 8.32 -7.39
CA ILE A 285 -4.21 8.40 -8.12
C ILE A 285 -4.21 9.61 -9.06
N ALA A 286 -3.85 10.80 -8.56
CA ALA A 286 -3.81 12.01 -9.36
C ALA A 286 -2.87 11.87 -10.57
N MET A 287 -1.70 11.25 -10.38
CA MET A 287 -0.75 10.99 -11.46
C MET A 287 -1.25 9.99 -12.50
N LYS A 288 -2.05 8.98 -12.10
CA LYS A 288 -2.65 8.03 -13.05
C LYS A 288 -3.68 8.66 -13.99
N HIS A 289 -4.19 9.82 -13.64
CA HIS A 289 -5.14 10.60 -14.44
C HIS A 289 -4.48 11.72 -15.25
N ASP A 290 -3.15 11.85 -15.18
CA ASP A 290 -2.37 12.82 -15.95
C ASP A 290 -1.58 12.10 -17.06
N ASP A 291 -2.05 12.20 -18.30
CA ASP A 291 -1.46 11.52 -19.47
C ASP A 291 -0.02 12.00 -19.79
N ASP A 292 0.39 13.16 -19.26
CA ASP A 292 1.71 13.78 -19.50
C ASP A 292 2.73 13.49 -18.38
N ALA A 293 2.35 12.78 -17.32
CA ALA A 293 3.21 12.50 -16.17
C ALA A 293 4.28 11.44 -16.51
N ILE A 294 5.47 11.90 -16.90
CA ILE A 294 6.66 11.02 -17.07
C ILE A 294 7.11 10.52 -15.70
N TRP A 295 7.01 9.21 -15.51
CA TRP A 295 7.62 8.53 -14.38
C TRP A 295 9.15 8.49 -14.54
N SER A 296 9.87 9.10 -13.61
CA SER A 296 11.25 8.70 -13.37
C SER A 296 11.26 7.65 -12.27
N ASP A 297 11.85 6.50 -12.58
CA ASP A 297 12.25 5.35 -11.75
C ASP A 297 13.03 5.68 -10.44
N THR A 298 13.03 6.93 -9.99
CA THR A 298 14.05 7.49 -9.10
C THR A 298 13.75 7.40 -7.61
N GLU A 299 12.53 7.04 -7.19
CA GLU A 299 12.25 6.72 -5.77
C GLU A 299 12.15 5.21 -5.57
N LYS A 300 13.13 4.64 -4.86
CA LYS A 300 13.07 3.25 -4.39
C LYS A 300 11.99 3.15 -3.31
N LEU A 301 10.78 2.75 -3.70
CA LEU A 301 9.73 2.38 -2.77
C LEU A 301 10.18 1.24 -1.87
N LEU A 302 9.80 1.28 -0.60
CA LEU A 302 9.99 0.14 0.29
C LEU A 302 9.06 -1.02 -0.12
N PRO A 303 9.39 -2.29 0.17
CA PRO A 303 8.58 -3.43 -0.22
C PRO A 303 7.10 -3.33 0.20
N PHE A 304 6.85 -2.82 1.40
CA PHE A 304 5.49 -2.56 1.90
C PHE A 304 4.77 -1.46 1.12
N GLU A 305 5.43 -0.35 0.82
CA GLU A 305 4.86 0.76 0.02
C GLU A 305 4.58 0.30 -1.42
N ALA A 306 5.47 -0.51 -1.99
CA ALA A 306 5.26 -1.13 -3.30
C ALA A 306 4.02 -2.04 -3.32
N ASN A 307 3.81 -2.84 -2.27
CA ASN A 307 2.59 -3.64 -2.13
C ASN A 307 1.33 -2.76 -2.04
N LEU A 308 1.39 -1.64 -1.33
CA LEU A 308 0.27 -0.69 -1.26
C LEU A 308 -0.02 0.01 -2.58
N VAL A 309 1.01 0.34 -3.35
CA VAL A 309 0.83 0.88 -4.72
C VAL A 309 0.21 -0.17 -5.63
N GLN A 310 0.65 -1.44 -5.56
CA GLN A 310 0.01 -2.53 -6.31
C GLN A 310 -1.46 -2.73 -5.90
N LEU A 311 -1.75 -2.62 -4.60
CA LEU A 311 -3.11 -2.73 -4.06
C LEU A 311 -4.01 -1.63 -4.62
N LEU A 312 -3.51 -0.39 -4.59
CA LEU A 312 -4.17 0.75 -5.23
C LEU A 312 -4.37 0.50 -6.72
N ASP A 313 -3.36 0.02 -7.43
CA ASP A 313 -3.43 -0.21 -8.87
C ASP A 313 -4.53 -1.21 -9.22
N LYS A 314 -4.70 -2.27 -8.42
CA LYS A 314 -5.79 -3.23 -8.60
C LYS A 314 -7.15 -2.65 -8.25
N ASN A 315 -7.24 -1.86 -7.18
CA ASN A 315 -8.49 -1.17 -6.84
C ASN A 315 -8.91 -0.15 -7.91
N TYR A 316 -7.95 0.56 -8.50
CA TYR A 316 -8.15 1.47 -9.63
C TYR A 316 -8.67 0.72 -10.88
N GLU A 317 -8.03 -0.39 -11.23
CA GLU A 317 -8.45 -1.24 -12.35
C GLU A 317 -9.87 -1.76 -12.16
N ILE A 318 -10.20 -2.30 -10.98
CA ILE A 318 -11.54 -2.78 -10.65
C ILE A 318 -12.57 -1.66 -10.75
N TRP A 319 -12.25 -0.46 -10.24
CA TRP A 319 -13.13 0.70 -10.30
C TRP A 319 -13.55 1.02 -11.74
N HIS A 320 -12.59 1.14 -12.66
CA HIS A 320 -12.88 1.47 -14.05
C HIS A 320 -13.55 0.33 -14.82
N LEU A 321 -13.20 -0.92 -14.51
CA LEU A 321 -13.92 -2.07 -15.07
C LEU A 321 -15.38 -2.09 -14.61
N GLU A 322 -15.66 -1.73 -13.35
CA GLU A 322 -17.04 -1.62 -12.84
C GLU A 322 -17.80 -0.47 -13.50
N ASP A 323 -17.17 0.69 -13.72
CA ASP A 323 -17.79 1.81 -14.43
C ASP A 323 -18.15 1.42 -15.88
N GLU A 324 -17.24 0.76 -16.59
CA GLU A 324 -17.47 0.29 -17.95
C GLU A 324 -18.56 -0.80 -18.00
N ALA A 325 -18.62 -1.69 -17.00
CA ALA A 325 -19.64 -2.74 -16.92
C ALA A 325 -21.05 -2.21 -16.63
N ARG A 326 -21.18 -0.98 -16.12
CA ARG A 326 -22.47 -0.32 -15.84
C ARG A 326 -23.07 0.40 -17.05
N ARG A 327 -22.34 0.46 -18.17
CA ARG A 327 -22.82 1.06 -19.41
C ARG A 327 -23.98 0.26 -20.00
N ALA A 328 -25.04 0.97 -20.40
CA ALA A 328 -26.22 0.36 -21.02
C ALA A 328 -26.11 0.24 -22.56
N ASP A 329 -25.09 0.85 -23.15
CA ASP A 329 -24.87 0.93 -24.60
C ASP A 329 -23.91 -0.15 -25.13
N VAL A 330 -23.51 -1.11 -24.29
CA VAL A 330 -22.60 -2.21 -24.62
C VAL A 330 -23.32 -3.56 -24.62
N SER A 331 -22.75 -4.57 -25.29
CA SER A 331 -23.37 -5.90 -25.38
C SER A 331 -23.20 -6.73 -24.11
N ASP A 332 -24.14 -7.65 -23.86
CA ASP A 332 -24.04 -8.63 -22.75
C ASP A 332 -22.74 -9.44 -22.80
N SER A 333 -22.26 -9.78 -24.00
CA SER A 333 -21.00 -10.50 -24.19
C SER A 333 -19.78 -9.70 -23.74
N TYR A 334 -19.81 -8.38 -23.93
CA TYR A 334 -18.77 -7.47 -23.47
C TYR A 334 -18.82 -7.31 -21.95
N ILE A 335 -20.02 -7.14 -21.37
CA ILE A 335 -20.22 -7.11 -19.91
C ILE A 335 -19.73 -8.41 -19.26
N ALA A 336 -20.02 -9.57 -19.85
CA ALA A 336 -19.52 -10.86 -19.38
C ALA A 336 -17.99 -10.95 -19.45
N GLY A 337 -17.37 -10.36 -20.48
CA GLY A 337 -15.92 -10.20 -20.58
C GLY A 337 -15.34 -9.35 -19.44
N LEU A 338 -15.93 -8.18 -19.18
CA LEU A 338 -15.55 -7.31 -18.07
C LEU A 338 -15.71 -8.00 -16.72
N LYS A 339 -16.79 -8.74 -16.50
CA LYS A 339 -17.01 -9.50 -15.25
C LYS A 339 -15.88 -10.49 -14.97
N ARG A 340 -15.41 -11.21 -16.00
CA ARG A 340 -14.26 -12.13 -15.86
C ARG A 340 -12.97 -11.39 -15.50
N GLN A 341 -12.76 -10.20 -16.08
CA GLN A 341 -11.62 -9.34 -15.72
C GLN A 341 -11.73 -8.83 -14.28
N ILE A 342 -12.91 -8.36 -13.87
CA ILE A 342 -13.21 -7.94 -12.49
C ILE A 342 -12.93 -9.07 -11.51
N ASP A 343 -13.32 -10.31 -11.82
CA ASP A 343 -13.06 -11.47 -10.95
C ASP A 343 -11.57 -11.76 -10.80
N LYS A 344 -10.82 -11.73 -11.91
CA LYS A 344 -9.35 -11.88 -11.91
C LYS A 344 -8.68 -10.79 -11.08
N SER A 345 -9.07 -9.53 -11.27
CA SER A 345 -8.48 -8.40 -10.57
C SER A 345 -8.88 -8.37 -9.09
N ASN A 346 -10.09 -8.82 -8.74
CA ASN A 346 -10.49 -9.05 -7.35
C ASN A 346 -9.69 -10.16 -6.67
N GLN A 347 -9.29 -11.21 -7.39
CA GLN A 347 -8.41 -12.25 -6.84
C GLN A 347 -7.03 -11.67 -6.56
N ALA A 348 -6.41 -11.05 -7.56
CA ALA A 348 -5.10 -10.42 -7.40
C ALA A 348 -5.07 -9.37 -6.28
N ARG A 349 -6.16 -8.60 -6.10
CA ARG A 349 -6.32 -7.69 -4.97
C ARG A 349 -6.25 -8.42 -3.62
N ASN A 350 -6.96 -9.55 -3.46
CA ASN A 350 -6.93 -10.29 -2.20
C ASN A 350 -5.53 -10.88 -1.94
N ASP A 351 -4.85 -11.38 -2.98
CA ASP A 351 -3.47 -11.88 -2.85
C ASP A 351 -2.52 -10.76 -2.39
N ILE A 352 -2.70 -9.52 -2.89
CA ILE A 352 -1.93 -8.36 -2.43
C ILE A 352 -2.26 -8.01 -0.98
N ILE A 353 -3.53 -8.05 -0.57
CA ILE A 353 -3.94 -7.82 0.82
C ILE A 353 -3.21 -8.78 1.77
N GLU A 354 -3.13 -10.06 1.39
CA GLU A 354 -2.41 -11.08 2.16
C GLU A 354 -0.90 -10.80 2.20
N ARG A 355 -0.28 -10.37 1.09
CA ARG A 355 1.13 -9.92 1.08
C ARG A 355 1.38 -8.70 1.97
N VAL A 356 0.41 -7.78 2.04
CA VAL A 356 0.48 -6.63 2.96
C VAL A 356 0.48 -7.13 4.40
N ASP A 357 -0.41 -8.05 4.76
CA ASP A 357 -0.45 -8.66 6.10
C ASP A 357 0.85 -9.37 6.46
N GLU A 358 1.38 -10.19 5.55
CA GLU A 358 2.66 -10.89 5.73
C GLU A 358 3.81 -9.90 5.96
N SER A 359 3.83 -8.79 5.22
CA SER A 359 4.86 -7.76 5.38
C SER A 359 4.79 -7.06 6.74
N LEU A 360 3.63 -7.04 7.41
CA LEU A 360 3.39 -6.38 8.68
C LEU A 360 3.49 -7.31 9.89
N LEU A 361 3.59 -8.63 9.67
CA LEU A 361 3.58 -9.62 10.75
C LEU A 361 4.74 -9.42 11.74
N HIS A 362 5.86 -8.88 11.27
CA HIS A 362 7.03 -8.53 12.09
C HIS A 362 6.74 -7.47 13.17
N LEU A 363 5.64 -6.70 13.05
CA LEU A 363 5.23 -5.72 14.05
C LEU A 363 4.60 -6.37 15.29
N VAL A 364 4.14 -7.62 15.20
CA VAL A 364 3.52 -8.32 16.33
C VAL A 364 4.61 -8.79 17.29
N THR A 365 4.84 -8.03 18.36
CA THR A 365 5.88 -8.36 19.36
C THR A 365 5.43 -9.37 20.40
N ASN A 366 4.12 -9.48 20.62
CA ASN A 366 3.51 -10.46 21.53
C ASN A 366 2.38 -11.25 20.83
N PRO A 367 2.67 -12.41 20.24
CA PRO A 367 1.66 -13.24 19.57
C PRO A 367 0.54 -13.76 20.49
N SER A 368 0.73 -13.71 21.80
CA SER A 368 -0.27 -14.13 22.81
C SER A 368 -1.21 -13.00 23.26
N ALA A 369 -1.01 -11.78 22.77
CA ALA A 369 -1.90 -10.65 23.05
C ALA A 369 -3.31 -10.88 22.47
N PRO A 370 -4.35 -10.19 22.97
CA PRO A 370 -5.68 -10.24 22.38
C PRO A 370 -5.66 -9.97 20.87
N LEU A 371 -6.35 -10.82 20.10
CA LEU A 371 -6.38 -10.70 18.65
C LEU A 371 -7.20 -9.49 18.19
N ASN A 372 -6.73 -8.81 17.15
CA ASN A 372 -7.55 -7.87 16.41
C ASN A 372 -8.60 -8.60 15.55
N THR A 373 -9.73 -7.94 15.33
CA THR A 373 -10.85 -8.52 14.57
C THR A 373 -10.49 -8.77 13.11
N GLU A 374 -9.60 -7.96 12.54
CA GLU A 374 -9.09 -8.11 11.18
C GLU A 374 -7.58 -7.82 11.12
N PRO A 375 -6.85 -8.45 10.19
CA PRO A 375 -5.46 -8.09 9.93
C PRO A 375 -5.37 -6.73 9.18
N PRO A 376 -4.24 -6.00 9.29
CA PRO A 376 -4.12 -4.61 8.83
C PRO A 376 -4.29 -4.41 7.32
N GLY A 377 -3.99 -5.41 6.50
CA GLY A 377 -4.10 -5.39 5.04
C GLY A 377 -5.51 -5.10 4.56
N LEU A 378 -6.54 -5.60 5.24
CA LEU A 378 -7.95 -5.27 4.94
C LEU A 378 -8.26 -3.81 5.23
N SER A 379 -7.67 -3.25 6.27
CA SER A 379 -7.84 -1.84 6.60
C SER A 379 -7.08 -0.94 5.59
N PHE A 380 -5.91 -1.37 5.10
CA PHE A 380 -5.21 -0.70 3.99
C PHE A 380 -5.94 -0.81 2.65
N ASP A 381 -6.61 -1.93 2.36
CA ASP A 381 -7.48 -2.04 1.19
C ASP A 381 -8.60 -1.00 1.23
N ARG A 382 -9.31 -0.92 2.37
CA ARG A 382 -10.34 0.12 2.59
C ARG A 382 -9.76 1.52 2.44
N LEU A 383 -8.54 1.77 2.91
CA LEU A 383 -7.85 3.05 2.77
C LEU A 383 -7.66 3.42 1.30
N THR A 384 -7.12 2.50 0.49
CA THR A 384 -6.89 2.75 -0.94
C THR A 384 -8.19 3.00 -1.71
N VAL A 385 -9.26 2.24 -1.44
CA VAL A 385 -10.58 2.46 -2.04
C VAL A 385 -11.17 3.80 -1.59
N LEU A 386 -10.98 4.19 -0.34
CA LEU A 386 -11.46 5.47 0.16
C LEU A 386 -10.74 6.65 -0.51
N CYS A 387 -9.43 6.57 -0.70
CA CYS A 387 -8.67 7.56 -1.47
C CYS A 387 -9.17 7.69 -2.91
N LEU A 388 -9.50 6.58 -3.60
CA LEU A 388 -10.12 6.61 -4.94
C LEU A 388 -11.47 7.32 -4.93
N LYS A 389 -12.33 7.03 -3.94
CA LYS A 389 -13.63 7.71 -3.78
C LYS A 389 -13.47 9.21 -3.57
N ILE A 390 -12.51 9.61 -2.75
CA ILE A 390 -12.20 11.02 -2.46
C ILE A 390 -11.79 11.73 -3.75
N PHE A 391 -10.86 11.16 -4.50
CA PHE A 391 -10.38 11.72 -5.77
C PHE A 391 -11.52 11.93 -6.78
N HIS A 392 -12.33 10.89 -7.06
CA HIS A 392 -13.43 11.01 -8.02
C HIS A 392 -14.58 11.90 -7.51
N MET A 393 -14.83 11.92 -6.19
CA MET A 393 -15.81 12.82 -5.61
C MET A 393 -15.38 14.28 -5.79
N GLU A 394 -14.09 14.58 -5.64
CA GLU A 394 -13.56 15.92 -5.88
C GLU A 394 -13.77 16.36 -7.33
N GLN A 395 -13.53 15.49 -8.30
CA GLN A 395 -13.83 15.76 -9.71
C GLN A 395 -15.31 16.12 -9.91
N GLU A 396 -16.24 15.39 -9.29
CA GLU A 396 -17.67 15.69 -9.38
C GLU A 396 -18.07 16.99 -8.68
N VAL A 397 -17.38 17.37 -7.60
CA VAL A 397 -17.57 18.67 -6.94
C VAL A 397 -17.13 19.81 -7.86
N GLN A 398 -16.05 19.62 -8.61
CA GLN A 398 -15.45 20.62 -9.51
C GLN A 398 -16.05 20.61 -10.93
N ARG A 399 -16.94 19.67 -11.24
CA ARG A 399 -17.48 19.50 -12.61
C ARG A 399 -18.37 20.66 -13.05
N ASP A 400 -17.84 21.54 -13.89
CA ASP A 400 -18.54 22.75 -14.37
C ASP A 400 -19.84 22.47 -15.14
N SER A 401 -19.90 21.33 -15.86
CA SER A 401 -21.11 20.89 -16.56
C SER A 401 -22.27 20.46 -15.62
N ALA A 402 -22.00 20.28 -14.32
CA ALA A 402 -22.98 19.81 -13.36
C ALA A 402 -23.81 20.97 -12.77
N SER A 403 -25.06 20.67 -12.41
CA SER A 403 -25.90 21.67 -11.75
C SER A 403 -25.33 22.07 -10.39
N LYS A 404 -25.65 23.29 -9.94
CA LYS A 404 -25.23 23.79 -8.62
C LYS A 404 -25.67 22.84 -7.47
N ALA A 405 -26.91 22.36 -7.52
CA ALA A 405 -27.46 21.45 -6.53
C ALA A 405 -26.71 20.10 -6.49
N HIS A 406 -26.26 19.59 -7.66
CA HIS A 406 -25.43 18.39 -7.72
C HIS A 406 -24.08 18.61 -7.07
N ARG A 407 -23.37 19.71 -7.41
CA ARG A 407 -22.07 20.05 -6.81
C ARG A 407 -22.16 20.24 -5.30
N GLU A 408 -23.21 20.88 -4.79
CA GLU A 408 -23.46 21.01 -3.35
C GLU A 408 -23.69 19.65 -2.66
N THR A 409 -24.43 18.74 -3.32
CA THR A 409 -24.64 17.37 -2.84
C THR A 409 -23.35 16.56 -2.82
N CYS A 410 -22.53 16.67 -3.87
CA CYS A 410 -21.22 16.04 -3.92
C CYS A 410 -20.27 16.62 -2.87
N ALA A 411 -20.30 17.93 -2.62
CA ALA A 411 -19.48 18.55 -1.58
C ALA A 411 -19.84 18.05 -0.17
N LEU A 412 -21.12 17.77 0.09
CA LEU A 412 -21.57 17.11 1.33
C LEU A 412 -21.02 15.69 1.46
N LYS A 413 -21.02 14.91 0.37
CA LYS A 413 -20.44 13.56 0.34
C LYS A 413 -18.93 13.60 0.53
N MET A 414 -18.24 14.54 -0.11
CA MET A 414 -16.80 14.76 0.02
C MET A 414 -16.40 14.97 1.48
N ARG A 415 -17.13 15.81 2.22
CA ARG A 415 -16.86 16.04 3.65
C ARG A 415 -16.93 14.75 4.48
N ARG A 416 -17.91 13.88 4.21
CA ARG A 416 -18.03 12.58 4.87
C ARG A 416 -16.88 11.63 4.50
N LEU A 417 -16.43 11.66 3.25
CA LEU A 417 -15.30 10.84 2.81
C LEU A 417 -14.00 11.29 3.47
N SER A 418 -13.78 12.61 3.61
CA SER A 418 -12.63 13.16 4.35
C SER A 418 -12.67 12.76 5.82
N GLU A 419 -13.83 12.83 6.48
CA GLU A 419 -14.00 12.35 7.87
C GLU A 419 -13.66 10.85 8.01
N GLN A 420 -14.17 10.03 7.08
CA GLN A 420 -13.84 8.59 7.04
C GLN A 420 -12.33 8.34 6.87
N LEU A 421 -11.63 9.20 6.12
CA LEU A 421 -10.19 9.06 5.89
C LEU A 421 -9.40 9.35 7.17
N ASP A 422 -9.76 10.43 7.86
CA ASP A 422 -9.16 10.79 9.14
C ASP A 422 -9.38 9.71 10.20
N ASP A 423 -10.59 9.17 10.30
CA ASP A 423 -10.92 8.12 11.26
C ASP A 423 -10.20 6.81 10.95
N LEU A 424 -10.18 6.40 9.68
CA LEU A 424 -9.50 5.17 9.27
C LEU A 424 -7.99 5.27 9.47
N THR A 425 -7.36 6.37 9.08
CA THR A 425 -5.90 6.55 9.26
C THR A 425 -5.49 6.59 10.73
N ARG A 426 -6.31 7.22 11.60
CA ARG A 426 -6.08 7.22 13.05
C ARG A 426 -6.24 5.83 13.66
N ALA A 427 -7.33 5.12 13.32
CA ALA A 427 -7.58 3.76 13.81
C ALA A 427 -6.48 2.79 13.37
N LEU A 428 -6.03 2.89 12.12
CA LEU A 428 -4.94 2.10 11.58
C LEU A 428 -3.62 2.39 12.30
N SER A 429 -3.31 3.66 12.54
CA SER A 429 -2.09 4.06 13.28
C SER A 429 -2.08 3.47 14.70
N ASN A 430 -3.20 3.58 15.41
CA ASN A 430 -3.35 2.99 16.75
C ASN A 430 -3.20 1.46 16.71
N MET A 431 -3.83 0.80 15.74
CA MET A 431 -3.74 -0.66 15.57
C MET A 431 -2.29 -1.13 15.38
N LEU A 432 -1.52 -0.43 14.54
CA LEU A 432 -0.12 -0.75 14.29
C LEU A 432 0.76 -0.51 15.53
N LEU A 433 0.47 0.53 16.31
CA LEU A 433 1.12 0.78 17.60
C LEU A 433 0.80 -0.31 18.62
N GLU A 434 -0.48 -0.72 18.74
CA GLU A 434 -0.89 -1.80 19.64
C GLU A 434 -0.20 -3.14 19.31
N PHE A 435 0.05 -3.44 18.03
CA PHE A 435 0.83 -4.61 17.62
C PHE A 435 2.29 -4.52 18.07
N ARG A 436 2.91 -3.35 17.84
CA ARG A 436 4.31 -3.09 18.22
C ARG A 436 4.50 -3.14 19.72
N ASP A 437 3.58 -2.53 20.47
CA ASP A 437 3.63 -2.42 21.92
C ASP A 437 3.16 -3.71 22.61
N GLY A 438 2.71 -4.70 21.83
CA GLY A 438 2.35 -6.04 22.31
C GLY A 438 1.04 -6.09 23.09
N THR A 439 0.20 -5.07 22.96
CA THR A 439 -1.14 -4.98 23.58
C THR A 439 -2.23 -5.59 22.71
N ARG A 440 -1.98 -5.74 21.40
CA ARG A 440 -2.75 -6.59 20.47
C ARG A 440 -1.84 -7.45 19.61
N ALA A 441 -2.43 -8.46 19.00
CA ALA A 441 -1.83 -9.24 17.92
C ALA A 441 -2.79 -9.39 16.73
N PHE A 442 -2.29 -9.83 15.58
CA PHE A 442 -3.11 -10.33 14.48
C PHE A 442 -2.51 -11.62 13.92
N LYS A 443 -3.29 -12.32 13.08
CA LYS A 443 -2.83 -13.47 12.31
C LYS A 443 -3.19 -13.24 10.84
N THR A 444 -2.33 -13.70 9.95
CA THR A 444 -2.65 -13.77 8.53
C THR A 444 -3.67 -14.88 8.32
N TYR A 445 -4.81 -14.53 7.72
CA TYR A 445 -5.84 -15.49 7.30
C TYR A 445 -6.00 -15.38 5.79
N TYR A 446 -5.71 -16.47 5.08
CA TYR A 446 -5.96 -16.56 3.66
C TYR A 446 -7.46 -16.57 3.39
N GLN A 447 -7.93 -15.76 2.44
CA GLN A 447 -9.35 -15.45 2.25
C GLN A 447 -10.17 -16.60 1.64
N PHE A 448 -9.52 -17.67 1.14
CA PHE A 448 -10.12 -18.91 0.62
C PHE A 448 -11.44 -18.70 -0.15
N LYS A 449 -11.47 -17.78 -1.12
CA LYS A 449 -12.68 -17.52 -1.91
C LYS A 449 -12.98 -18.68 -2.85
N MET A 450 -13.82 -19.59 -2.36
CA MET A 450 -14.19 -20.85 -3.02
C MET A 450 -14.67 -20.70 -4.48
N TYR A 451 -15.40 -19.63 -4.81
CA TYR A 451 -16.03 -19.48 -6.12
C TYR A 451 -15.08 -19.01 -7.24
N ASN A 452 -13.88 -18.52 -6.89
CA ASN A 452 -12.84 -18.15 -7.85
C ASN A 452 -12.07 -19.38 -8.35
N ASP A 453 -12.13 -20.48 -7.61
CA ASP A 453 -11.64 -21.78 -8.05
C ASP A 453 -12.79 -22.55 -8.73
N ALA A 454 -12.63 -22.83 -10.02
CA ALA A 454 -13.63 -23.56 -10.80
C ALA A 454 -13.88 -24.98 -10.28
N SER A 455 -12.90 -25.58 -9.60
CA SER A 455 -13.02 -26.90 -8.97
C SER A 455 -13.86 -26.89 -7.69
N LEU A 456 -14.01 -25.73 -7.06
CA LEU A 456 -14.75 -25.53 -5.81
C LEU A 456 -16.10 -24.83 -6.02
N ASN A 457 -16.43 -24.43 -7.25
CA ASN A 457 -17.69 -23.78 -7.61
C ASN A 457 -18.74 -24.82 -8.09
N PRO A 458 -19.83 -25.08 -7.33
CA PRO A 458 -20.83 -26.10 -7.65
C PRO A 458 -21.50 -25.93 -9.01
N SER A 459 -21.62 -24.69 -9.48
CA SER A 459 -22.19 -24.36 -10.78
C SER A 459 -21.26 -24.70 -11.95
N LEU A 460 -19.96 -24.92 -11.70
CA LEU A 460 -18.95 -25.23 -12.70
C LEU A 460 -18.55 -26.72 -12.71
N TYR A 461 -18.50 -27.38 -11.54
CA TYR A 461 -18.21 -28.82 -11.46
C TYR A 461 -19.45 -29.73 -11.52
N GLY A 462 -20.65 -29.23 -11.20
CA GLY A 462 -21.91 -30.01 -11.23
C GLY A 462 -22.46 -30.28 -12.64
N SER A 463 -21.91 -29.64 -13.67
CA SER A 463 -22.23 -29.92 -15.07
C SER A 463 -21.30 -31.02 -15.61
N ALA A 464 -21.54 -32.27 -15.22
CA ALA A 464 -20.85 -33.41 -15.84
C ALA A 464 -21.30 -33.52 -17.32
N PRO A 465 -20.38 -33.49 -18.31
CA PRO A 465 -20.76 -33.65 -19.70
C PRO A 465 -21.06 -35.12 -20.02
N GLY A 466 -22.08 -35.35 -20.84
CA GLY A 466 -22.30 -36.64 -21.48
C GLY A 466 -21.09 -37.05 -22.34
N ALA A 467 -20.93 -38.36 -22.52
CA ALA A 467 -19.91 -38.98 -23.37
C ALA A 467 -19.89 -38.31 -24.75
N GLY A 468 -18.85 -37.50 -25.00
CA GLY A 468 -18.69 -36.71 -26.22
C GLY A 468 -18.16 -35.28 -26.03
N ALA A 469 -18.00 -34.79 -24.80
CA ALA A 469 -17.41 -33.46 -24.57
C ALA A 469 -15.88 -33.46 -24.59
N GLU A 470 -15.32 -32.40 -25.16
CA GLU A 470 -13.90 -32.05 -25.15
C GLU A 470 -13.29 -32.13 -23.74
N PRO A 471 -12.03 -32.58 -23.60
CA PRO A 471 -11.37 -32.70 -22.30
C PRO A 471 -11.32 -31.34 -21.60
N ARG A 472 -11.72 -31.32 -20.31
CA ARG A 472 -11.55 -30.13 -19.47
C ARG A 472 -10.08 -30.00 -19.09
N PHE A 473 -9.42 -28.98 -19.61
CA PHE A 473 -8.03 -28.66 -19.29
C PHE A 473 -7.91 -27.87 -17.98
N THR A 474 -6.84 -28.14 -17.21
CA THR A 474 -6.36 -27.23 -16.17
C THR A 474 -5.97 -25.88 -16.79
N PRO A 475 -5.86 -24.78 -16.02
CA PRO A 475 -5.45 -23.49 -16.57
C PRO A 475 -4.12 -23.54 -17.35
N ARG A 476 -3.16 -24.32 -16.86
CA ARG A 476 -1.88 -24.57 -17.54
C ARG A 476 -2.06 -25.31 -18.87
N GLN A 477 -2.86 -26.37 -18.88
CA GLN A 477 -3.17 -27.11 -20.11
C GLN A 477 -3.94 -26.25 -21.12
N GLN A 478 -4.89 -25.44 -20.65
CA GLN A 478 -5.67 -24.54 -21.52
C GLN A 478 -4.76 -23.49 -22.16
N TYR A 479 -3.84 -22.92 -21.37
CA TYR A 479 -2.85 -21.99 -21.87
C TYR A 479 -1.99 -22.62 -22.98
N LEU A 480 -1.45 -23.82 -22.75
CA LEU A 480 -0.64 -24.54 -23.74
C LEU A 480 -1.46 -24.91 -24.98
N PHE A 481 -2.72 -25.29 -24.80
CA PHE A 481 -3.66 -25.55 -25.89
C PHE A 481 -3.86 -24.30 -26.76
N ASP A 482 -4.10 -23.14 -26.15
CA ASP A 482 -4.31 -21.88 -26.86
C ASP A 482 -3.03 -21.44 -27.58
N LYS A 483 -1.87 -21.60 -26.94
CA LYS A 483 -0.57 -21.31 -27.57
C LYS A 483 -0.32 -22.19 -28.79
N VAL A 484 -0.49 -23.52 -28.69
CA VAL A 484 -0.34 -24.42 -29.84
C VAL A 484 -1.35 -24.09 -30.94
N THR A 485 -2.58 -23.75 -30.57
CA THR A 485 -3.64 -23.37 -31.52
C THR A 485 -3.27 -22.12 -32.32
N SER A 486 -2.51 -21.19 -31.71
CA SER A 486 -2.03 -19.96 -32.36
C SER A 486 -0.87 -20.13 -33.32
N LEU A 487 -0.16 -21.28 -33.29
CA LEU A 487 0.98 -21.54 -34.17
C LEU A 487 0.54 -21.83 -35.62
N PRO A 488 1.44 -21.83 -36.62
CA PRO A 488 1.13 -22.29 -37.97
C PRO A 488 0.53 -23.70 -38.00
N GLY A 489 -0.29 -24.00 -39.01
CA GLY A 489 -1.04 -25.27 -39.11
C GLY A 489 -0.18 -26.51 -39.32
N ASP A 490 1.12 -26.34 -39.56
CA ASP A 490 2.16 -27.34 -39.78
C ASP A 490 3.31 -27.25 -38.75
N ALA A 491 3.10 -26.50 -37.65
CA ALA A 491 4.11 -26.30 -36.62
C ALA A 491 4.56 -27.62 -35.95
N VAL A 492 5.86 -27.69 -35.70
CA VAL A 492 6.55 -28.80 -35.01
C VAL A 492 6.66 -28.50 -33.53
N ILE A 493 5.99 -29.29 -32.70
CA ILE A 493 5.94 -29.13 -31.25
C ILE A 493 6.70 -30.29 -30.59
N VAL A 494 7.59 -29.97 -29.67
CA VAL A 494 8.39 -30.97 -28.94
C VAL A 494 8.21 -30.78 -27.45
N GLU A 495 7.92 -31.87 -26.74
CA GLU A 495 7.86 -31.93 -25.28
C GLU A 495 8.96 -32.85 -24.76
N ILE A 496 9.72 -32.43 -23.74
CA ILE A 496 10.82 -33.20 -23.16
C ILE A 496 10.56 -33.47 -21.68
N GLY A 497 10.84 -34.70 -21.25
CA GLY A 497 10.78 -35.08 -19.83
C GLY A 497 9.36 -35.34 -19.33
N ALA A 498 8.45 -35.64 -20.26
CA ALA A 498 7.09 -36.05 -19.94
C ALA A 498 7.12 -37.39 -19.18
N ASP A 499 6.60 -37.40 -17.96
CA ASP A 499 6.44 -38.62 -17.14
C ASP A 499 5.00 -39.14 -17.14
N HIS A 500 4.06 -38.36 -17.71
CA HIS A 500 2.63 -38.59 -17.80
C HIS A 500 2.07 -37.91 -19.06
N ALA A 501 0.90 -38.37 -19.55
CA ALA A 501 0.27 -37.78 -20.73
C ALA A 501 -0.35 -36.38 -20.50
N GLU A 502 -0.14 -35.75 -19.34
CA GLU A 502 -0.90 -34.57 -18.91
C GLU A 502 -0.76 -33.38 -19.87
N MET A 503 0.47 -32.92 -20.15
CA MET A 503 0.70 -31.81 -21.09
C MET A 503 0.53 -32.28 -22.53
N ALA A 504 1.04 -33.46 -22.87
CA ALA A 504 0.87 -34.11 -24.16
C ALA A 504 -0.60 -34.18 -24.62
N THR A 505 -1.54 -34.40 -23.70
CA THR A 505 -2.98 -34.43 -23.99
C THR A 505 -3.49 -33.06 -24.45
N ALA A 506 -3.04 -31.97 -23.80
CA ALA A 506 -3.43 -30.62 -24.17
C ALA A 506 -2.81 -30.18 -25.49
N LEU A 507 -1.49 -30.41 -25.66
CA LEU A 507 -0.77 -30.11 -26.89
C LEU A 507 -1.34 -30.90 -28.08
N GLY A 508 -1.60 -32.20 -27.88
CA GLY A 508 -2.16 -33.08 -28.91
C GLY A 508 -3.59 -32.72 -29.29
N SER A 509 -4.42 -32.35 -28.32
CA SER A 509 -5.78 -31.87 -28.60
C SER A 509 -5.79 -30.60 -29.44
N ALA A 510 -4.87 -29.67 -29.20
CA ALA A 510 -4.71 -28.45 -29.99
C ALA A 510 -4.23 -28.69 -31.44
N CYS A 511 -3.76 -29.91 -31.74
CA CYS A 511 -3.35 -30.30 -33.09
C CYS A 511 -4.51 -30.87 -33.92
N ARG A 512 -5.68 -31.17 -33.32
CA ARG A 512 -6.83 -31.74 -34.02
C ARG A 512 -7.27 -30.84 -35.18
N GLY A 513 -7.49 -31.46 -36.35
CA GLY A 513 -7.89 -30.73 -37.56
C GLY A 513 -6.79 -29.92 -38.23
N SER A 514 -5.52 -30.08 -37.82
CA SER A 514 -4.35 -29.45 -38.43
C SER A 514 -3.30 -30.49 -38.85
N ALA A 515 -2.22 -30.04 -39.50
CA ALA A 515 -1.06 -30.87 -39.82
C ALA A 515 0.01 -30.85 -38.71
N ARG A 516 -0.21 -30.11 -37.62
CA ARG A 516 0.70 -30.04 -36.46
C ARG A 516 0.87 -31.42 -35.84
N LYS A 517 2.07 -31.67 -35.31
CA LYS A 517 2.41 -32.88 -34.58
C LYS A 517 3.13 -32.52 -33.29
N VAL A 518 2.81 -33.26 -32.24
CA VAL A 518 3.53 -33.20 -30.96
C VAL A 518 4.44 -34.40 -30.88
N HIS A 519 5.70 -34.15 -30.56
CA HIS A 519 6.72 -35.19 -30.34
C HIS A 519 7.15 -35.15 -28.88
N CYS A 520 6.72 -36.16 -28.11
CA CYS A 520 7.02 -36.26 -26.69
C CYS A 520 8.23 -37.18 -26.51
N LEU A 521 9.34 -36.61 -26.04
CA LEU A 521 10.54 -37.33 -25.64
C LEU A 521 10.38 -37.77 -24.19
N ALA A 522 9.82 -38.97 -24.00
CA ALA A 522 9.43 -39.48 -22.69
C ALA A 522 10.62 -40.09 -21.95
N THR A 523 10.72 -39.80 -20.65
CA THR A 523 11.75 -40.35 -19.77
C THR A 523 11.16 -41.46 -18.88
N GLY A 524 11.37 -42.71 -19.26
CA GLY A 524 11.22 -43.86 -18.36
C GLY A 524 9.80 -44.40 -18.07
N ARG A 525 8.70 -43.68 -18.37
CA ARG A 525 7.33 -44.22 -18.23
C ARG A 525 6.57 -44.26 -19.56
N ASP A 526 5.82 -45.34 -19.77
CA ASP A 526 4.99 -45.53 -20.96
C ASP A 526 3.57 -45.00 -20.70
N PHE A 527 3.19 -43.93 -21.39
CA PHE A 527 1.87 -43.30 -21.32
C PHE A 527 1.15 -43.29 -22.67
N GLU A 528 1.60 -44.08 -23.66
CA GLU A 528 0.94 -44.18 -24.97
C GLU A 528 -0.50 -44.70 -24.86
N ALA A 529 -0.76 -45.57 -23.88
CA ALA A 529 -2.10 -46.08 -23.59
C ALA A 529 -3.06 -44.96 -23.15
N GLU A 530 -2.59 -43.97 -22.39
CA GLU A 530 -3.38 -42.81 -21.95
C GLU A 530 -3.74 -41.93 -23.16
N LEU A 531 -2.77 -41.68 -24.05
CA LEU A 531 -2.98 -40.92 -25.29
C LEU A 531 -3.93 -41.62 -26.27
N THR A 532 -3.82 -42.95 -26.37
CA THR A 532 -4.73 -43.77 -27.18
C THR A 532 -6.14 -43.70 -26.64
N ALA A 533 -6.31 -43.82 -25.31
CA ALA A 533 -7.61 -43.67 -24.66
C ALA A 533 -8.22 -42.27 -24.86
N ALA A 534 -7.39 -41.24 -24.95
CA ALA A 534 -7.80 -39.86 -25.27
C ALA A 534 -8.07 -39.62 -26.77
N GLY A 535 -7.82 -40.61 -27.64
CA GLY A 535 -7.97 -40.50 -29.09
C GLY A 535 -6.95 -39.54 -29.72
N LEU A 536 -5.71 -39.53 -29.22
CA LEU A 536 -4.63 -38.63 -29.64
C LEU A 536 -3.43 -39.34 -30.28
N ALA A 537 -3.55 -40.65 -30.54
CA ALA A 537 -2.49 -41.45 -31.15
C ALA A 537 -2.02 -40.91 -32.53
N ASP A 538 -2.92 -40.23 -33.24
CA ASP A 538 -2.59 -39.61 -34.53
C ASP A 538 -1.93 -38.23 -34.37
N GLN A 539 -2.04 -37.57 -33.22
CA GLN A 539 -1.54 -36.20 -33.01
C GLN A 539 -0.22 -36.17 -32.23
N VAL A 540 0.00 -37.18 -31.38
CA VAL A 540 1.14 -37.25 -30.47
C VAL A 540 1.98 -38.48 -30.80
N THR A 541 3.27 -38.27 -31.10
CA THR A 541 4.26 -39.32 -31.25
C THR A 541 5.12 -39.36 -29.99
N VAL A 542 5.13 -40.49 -29.28
CA VAL A 542 6.02 -40.70 -28.14
C VAL A 542 7.32 -41.35 -28.64
N LEU A 543 8.45 -40.73 -28.32
CA LEU A 543 9.78 -41.29 -28.58
C LEU A 543 10.42 -41.60 -27.23
N LYS A 544 10.73 -42.88 -27.00
CA LYS A 544 11.48 -43.30 -25.81
C LYS A 544 12.94 -42.91 -25.99
N SER A 545 13.48 -42.14 -25.06
CA SER A 545 14.88 -41.75 -25.04
C SER A 545 15.50 -42.08 -23.68
N ASP A 546 16.52 -42.93 -23.72
CA ASP A 546 17.39 -43.22 -22.57
C ASP A 546 18.64 -42.32 -22.57
N SER A 547 18.70 -41.32 -23.46
CA SER A 547 19.83 -40.41 -23.61
C SER A 547 19.84 -39.33 -22.52
N ASP A 548 21.05 -38.93 -22.12
CA ASP A 548 21.27 -37.75 -21.27
C ASP A 548 20.96 -36.44 -22.03
N ASP A 549 20.93 -36.47 -23.36
CA ASP A 549 20.43 -35.39 -24.23
C ASP A 549 19.30 -35.92 -25.13
N PRO A 550 18.04 -35.86 -24.69
CA PRO A 550 16.91 -36.38 -25.46
C PRO A 550 16.76 -35.76 -26.85
N LEU A 551 17.23 -34.52 -27.04
CA LEU A 551 17.14 -33.82 -28.32
C LEU A 551 18.12 -34.35 -29.38
N SER A 552 19.17 -35.05 -28.97
CA SER A 552 20.06 -35.74 -29.89
C SER A 552 19.32 -36.84 -30.68
N ASP A 553 18.45 -37.61 -30.01
CA ASP A 553 17.62 -38.64 -30.63
C ASP A 553 16.57 -38.03 -31.58
N TRP A 554 16.01 -36.88 -31.20
CA TRP A 554 15.11 -36.10 -32.05
C TRP A 554 15.78 -35.65 -33.35
N SER A 555 17.04 -35.17 -33.27
CA SER A 555 17.79 -34.70 -34.44
C SER A 555 18.04 -35.80 -35.49
N GLY A 556 18.25 -37.04 -35.05
CA GLY A 556 18.40 -38.21 -35.92
C GLY A 556 17.10 -38.68 -36.55
N ALA A 557 15.97 -38.54 -35.84
CA ALA A 557 14.67 -39.04 -36.27
C ALA A 557 13.92 -38.15 -37.26
N ASN A 558 14.15 -36.82 -37.25
CA ASN A 558 13.32 -35.86 -37.99
C ASN A 558 14.05 -35.04 -39.08
N GLY A 559 15.23 -35.49 -39.53
CA GLY A 559 15.89 -34.94 -40.73
C GLY A 559 16.28 -33.45 -40.67
N GLY A 560 16.37 -32.85 -39.47
CA GLY A 560 16.82 -31.47 -39.26
C GLY A 560 15.73 -30.39 -39.29
N ALA A 561 14.45 -30.73 -39.14
CA ALA A 561 13.39 -29.73 -39.02
C ALA A 561 13.56 -28.87 -37.74
N GLN A 562 13.41 -27.56 -37.89
CA GLN A 562 13.47 -26.63 -36.75
C GLN A 562 12.19 -26.72 -35.93
N ILE A 563 12.32 -26.57 -34.60
CA ILE A 563 11.20 -26.65 -33.66
C ILE A 563 10.48 -25.30 -33.59
N ASP A 564 9.15 -25.31 -33.69
CA ASP A 564 8.31 -24.13 -33.53
C ASP A 564 8.01 -23.83 -32.06
N PHE A 565 7.79 -24.89 -31.27
CA PHE A 565 7.56 -24.78 -29.83
C PHE A 565 8.21 -25.95 -29.09
N LEU A 566 9.13 -25.63 -28.18
CA LEU A 566 9.75 -26.58 -27.26
C LEU A 566 9.21 -26.39 -25.84
N LEU A 567 8.68 -27.46 -25.24
CA LEU A 567 8.23 -27.50 -23.85
C LEU A 567 9.11 -28.47 -23.03
N ILE A 568 9.63 -28.03 -21.88
CA ILE A 568 10.56 -28.81 -21.07
C ILE A 568 9.99 -29.02 -19.66
N ALA A 569 9.85 -30.28 -19.24
CA ALA A 569 9.59 -30.62 -17.85
C ALA A 569 10.87 -30.43 -17.01
N LEU A 570 10.82 -29.60 -15.98
CA LEU A 570 11.99 -29.34 -15.14
C LEU A 570 12.28 -30.46 -14.15
N HIS A 571 13.18 -31.35 -14.56
CA HIS A 571 13.80 -32.35 -13.69
C HIS A 571 15.22 -31.90 -13.29
N PRO A 572 15.66 -32.11 -12.03
CA PRO A 572 16.96 -31.67 -11.52
C PRO A 572 18.19 -32.07 -12.34
N GLU A 573 18.13 -33.19 -13.06
CA GLU A 573 19.28 -33.71 -13.82
C GLU A 573 19.21 -33.38 -15.33
N LYS A 574 18.05 -32.94 -15.84
CA LYS A 574 17.78 -32.86 -17.29
C LYS A 574 17.25 -31.51 -17.80
N GLY A 575 16.72 -30.65 -16.92
CA GLY A 575 16.08 -29.40 -17.32
C GLY A 575 17.02 -28.41 -18.02
N PHE A 576 18.18 -28.13 -17.42
CA PHE A 576 19.16 -27.17 -17.97
C PHE A 576 19.87 -27.68 -19.25
N PRO A 577 20.37 -28.93 -19.32
CA PRO A 577 20.91 -29.48 -20.57
C PRO A 577 19.90 -29.43 -21.73
N SER A 578 18.65 -29.80 -21.46
CA SER A 578 17.57 -29.77 -22.47
C SER A 578 17.28 -28.35 -22.97
N PHE A 579 17.38 -27.34 -22.10
CA PHE A 579 17.20 -25.95 -22.49
C PHE A 579 18.33 -25.45 -23.40
N LEU A 580 19.58 -25.76 -23.08
CA LEU A 580 20.72 -25.36 -23.91
C LEU A 580 20.70 -26.03 -25.29
N SER A 581 20.55 -27.36 -25.35
CA SER A 581 20.44 -28.08 -26.62
C SER A 581 19.22 -27.62 -27.41
N GLY A 582 18.08 -27.44 -26.73
CA GLY A 582 16.81 -27.02 -27.31
C GLY A 582 16.83 -25.63 -27.92
N HIS A 583 17.52 -24.69 -27.28
CA HIS A 583 17.65 -23.33 -27.77
C HIS A 583 18.28 -23.26 -29.18
N HIS A 584 19.20 -24.17 -29.52
CA HIS A 584 19.77 -24.23 -30.86
C HIS A 584 18.82 -24.80 -31.91
N MET A 585 17.86 -25.63 -31.50
CA MET A 585 16.95 -26.35 -32.40
C MET A 585 15.64 -25.62 -32.65
N VAL A 586 15.22 -24.75 -31.72
CA VAL A 586 14.06 -23.87 -31.90
C VAL A 586 14.40 -22.79 -32.92
N LYS A 587 13.51 -22.54 -33.88
CA LYS A 587 13.69 -21.48 -34.88
C LYS A 587 13.72 -20.10 -34.22
N ASP A 588 14.31 -19.11 -34.88
CA ASP A 588 14.28 -17.73 -34.38
C ASP A 588 12.83 -17.21 -34.35
N GLY A 589 12.42 -16.61 -33.22
CA GLY A 589 11.03 -16.27 -32.95
C GLY A 589 10.13 -17.45 -32.55
N GLY A 590 10.66 -18.68 -32.53
CA GLY A 590 9.98 -19.86 -31.99
C GLY A 590 9.83 -19.80 -30.47
N LEU A 591 8.95 -20.64 -29.92
CA LEU A 591 8.63 -20.64 -28.49
C LEU A 591 9.50 -21.65 -27.73
N ILE A 592 9.95 -21.25 -26.54
CA ILE A 592 10.56 -22.14 -25.56
C ILE A 592 9.83 -21.96 -24.24
N GLY A 593 9.37 -23.05 -23.65
CA GLY A 593 8.74 -23.05 -22.35
C GLY A 593 9.24 -24.17 -21.46
N PHE A 594 9.07 -23.98 -20.17
CA PHE A 594 9.31 -25.01 -19.17
C PHE A 594 8.27 -24.96 -18.07
N TYR A 595 7.96 -26.12 -17.52
CA TYR A 595 6.99 -26.27 -16.45
C TYR A 595 7.55 -27.11 -15.31
N ARG A 596 7.01 -26.86 -14.12
CA ARG A 596 7.34 -27.60 -12.91
C ARG A 596 6.45 -28.86 -12.83
N PRO A 597 7.01 -30.08 -12.96
CA PRO A 597 6.22 -31.31 -12.89
C PRO A 597 5.72 -31.57 -11.46
N ASP A 598 6.47 -31.17 -10.44
CA ASP A 598 6.08 -31.32 -9.03
C ASP A 598 6.61 -30.18 -8.12
N PRO A 599 5.98 -29.90 -6.97
CA PRO A 599 6.36 -28.78 -6.09
C PRO A 599 7.80 -28.79 -5.57
N SER A 600 8.49 -29.93 -5.55
CA SER A 600 9.88 -30.02 -5.05
C SER A 600 10.90 -29.37 -5.99
N ALA A 601 10.54 -29.14 -7.26
CA ALA A 601 11.37 -28.47 -8.26
C ALA A 601 11.25 -26.92 -8.23
N SER A 602 10.75 -26.33 -7.13
CA SER A 602 10.56 -24.87 -6.99
C SER A 602 11.86 -24.07 -7.14
N GLU A 603 12.93 -24.49 -6.47
CA GLU A 603 14.23 -23.80 -6.55
C GLU A 603 14.84 -23.88 -7.95
N LEU A 604 14.67 -25.02 -8.63
CA LEU A 604 15.11 -25.20 -10.01
C LEU A 604 14.29 -24.34 -10.98
N PHE A 605 12.99 -24.22 -10.77
CA PHE A 605 12.10 -23.40 -11.59
C PHE A 605 12.48 -21.92 -11.50
N GLU A 606 12.71 -21.39 -10.30
CA GLU A 606 13.18 -20.01 -10.13
C GLU A 606 14.56 -19.78 -10.77
N ALA A 607 15.48 -20.74 -10.63
CA ALA A 607 16.79 -20.62 -11.25
C ALA A 607 16.74 -20.66 -12.81
N MET A 608 15.83 -21.47 -13.37
CA MET A 608 15.59 -21.54 -14.82
C MET A 608 14.87 -20.30 -15.35
N LYS A 609 14.01 -19.69 -14.55
CA LYS A 609 13.33 -18.43 -14.87
C LYS A 609 14.32 -17.27 -15.05
N ASP A 610 15.28 -17.11 -14.14
CA ASP A 610 16.35 -16.11 -14.28
C ASP A 610 17.19 -16.29 -15.56
N LEU A 611 17.38 -17.54 -15.97
CA LEU A 611 18.08 -17.87 -17.21
C LEU A 611 17.23 -17.53 -18.44
N ALA A 612 15.97 -17.95 -18.42
CA ALA A 612 15.03 -17.77 -19.51
C ALA A 612 14.74 -16.30 -19.79
N GLN A 613 14.57 -15.48 -18.74
CA GLN A 613 14.43 -14.03 -18.84
C GLN A 613 15.63 -13.35 -19.49
N SER A 614 16.81 -14.00 -19.49
CA SER A 614 18.01 -13.49 -20.15
C SER A 614 18.16 -13.95 -21.61
N ALA A 615 17.43 -14.97 -22.04
CA ALA A 615 17.60 -15.63 -23.35
C ALA A 615 16.35 -15.58 -24.25
N LEU A 616 15.17 -15.42 -23.68
CA LEU A 616 13.90 -15.30 -24.40
C LEU A 616 13.35 -13.87 -24.24
N VAL A 617 12.30 -13.55 -24.98
CA VAL A 617 11.52 -12.30 -24.85
C VAL A 617 10.03 -12.60 -24.83
N ASN A 618 9.20 -11.60 -24.52
CA ASN A 618 7.73 -11.73 -24.49
C ASN A 618 7.28 -12.89 -23.58
N HIS A 619 7.86 -12.97 -22.38
CA HIS A 619 7.57 -14.05 -21.45
C HIS A 619 6.17 -13.91 -20.87
N GLU A 620 5.50 -15.05 -20.76
CA GLU A 620 4.28 -15.21 -19.99
C GLU A 620 4.54 -16.29 -18.94
N GLU A 621 4.24 -15.98 -17.68
CA GLU A 621 4.70 -16.74 -16.52
C GLU A 621 3.58 -16.94 -15.49
N THR A 622 3.55 -18.14 -14.91
CA THR A 622 2.82 -18.53 -13.70
C THR A 622 3.79 -19.17 -12.70
N ASP A 623 3.31 -19.52 -11.50
CA ASP A 623 4.10 -20.17 -10.43
C ASP A 623 4.68 -21.55 -10.83
N ASP A 624 4.30 -22.09 -11.99
CA ASP A 624 4.66 -23.44 -12.43
C ASP A 624 4.88 -23.59 -13.95
N LEU A 625 4.74 -22.52 -14.74
CA LEU A 625 4.97 -22.51 -16.19
C LEU A 625 5.58 -21.17 -16.62
N LEU A 626 6.60 -21.21 -17.47
CA LEU A 626 7.10 -20.04 -18.19
C LEU A 626 7.17 -20.39 -19.67
N VAL A 627 6.68 -19.50 -20.54
CA VAL A 627 6.84 -19.60 -21.99
C VAL A 627 7.34 -18.26 -22.54
N GLY A 628 8.38 -18.28 -23.37
CA GLY A 628 8.94 -17.09 -24.02
C GLY A 628 9.36 -17.36 -25.47
N GLN A 629 9.59 -16.29 -26.22
CA GLN A 629 10.05 -16.34 -27.61
C GLN A 629 11.58 -16.29 -27.69
N LYS A 630 12.17 -17.19 -28.47
CA LYS A 630 13.59 -17.21 -28.75
C LYS A 630 14.04 -15.97 -29.53
N MET A 631 15.04 -15.26 -29.02
CA MET A 631 15.71 -14.19 -29.78
C MET A 631 16.73 -14.76 -30.77
N GLY A 632 16.87 -14.12 -31.93
CA GLY A 632 17.88 -14.47 -32.94
C GLY A 632 19.30 -14.45 -32.37
N GLN A 633 20.14 -15.39 -32.79
CA GLN A 633 21.45 -15.62 -32.17
C GLN A 633 22.35 -14.37 -32.18
N THR A 634 22.74 -13.90 -30.98
CA THR A 634 23.89 -12.99 -30.80
C THR A 634 24.94 -13.68 -29.95
N THR A 635 26.22 -13.57 -30.32
CA THR A 635 27.39 -14.16 -29.61
C THR A 635 27.39 -13.86 -28.11
N ARG A 636 26.84 -12.71 -27.71
CA ARG A 636 26.69 -12.24 -26.32
C ARG A 636 25.70 -13.06 -25.48
N MET A 637 24.67 -13.65 -26.09
CA MET A 637 23.68 -14.47 -25.40
C MET A 637 24.26 -15.85 -25.02
N LEU A 638 25.10 -16.41 -25.89
CA LEU A 638 25.88 -17.64 -25.61
C LEU A 638 26.86 -17.45 -24.45
N GLU A 639 27.54 -16.31 -24.37
CA GLU A 639 28.41 -15.98 -23.24
C GLU A 639 27.63 -15.88 -21.91
N ILE A 640 26.44 -15.28 -21.94
CA ILE A 640 25.55 -15.19 -20.77
C ILE A 640 25.10 -16.59 -20.32
N LEU A 641 24.65 -17.43 -21.25
CA LEU A 641 24.20 -18.81 -20.99
C LEU A 641 25.33 -19.66 -20.38
N ILE A 642 26.54 -19.60 -20.94
CA ILE A 642 27.72 -20.33 -20.44
C ILE A 642 28.16 -19.81 -19.06
N SER A 643 28.11 -18.50 -18.82
CA SER A 643 28.45 -17.93 -17.51
C SER A 643 27.47 -18.37 -16.41
N LYS A 644 26.18 -18.47 -16.74
CA LYS A 644 25.11 -18.89 -15.82
C LYS A 644 25.10 -20.41 -15.59
N GLN A 645 25.52 -21.22 -16.57
CA GLN A 645 25.76 -22.67 -16.39
C GLN A 645 26.70 -22.97 -15.21
N THR A 646 27.76 -22.16 -15.06
CA THR A 646 28.76 -22.35 -14.01
C THR A 646 28.19 -22.05 -12.61
N ALA A 647 27.20 -21.17 -12.52
CA ALA A 647 26.48 -20.86 -11.28
C ALA A 647 25.47 -21.97 -10.92
N LEU A 648 24.77 -22.52 -11.92
CA LEU A 648 23.80 -23.60 -11.73
C LEU A 648 24.47 -24.93 -11.30
N HIS A 649 25.62 -25.28 -11.89
CA HIS A 649 26.39 -26.46 -11.48
C HIS A 649 26.94 -26.40 -10.03
N LYS A 650 27.11 -25.20 -9.46
CA LYS A 650 27.42 -25.06 -8.03
C LYS A 650 26.22 -25.38 -7.15
N PHE A 651 25.01 -25.06 -7.62
CA PHE A 651 23.75 -25.37 -6.94
C PHE A 651 23.47 -26.89 -6.94
N GLU A 652 23.64 -27.55 -8.09
CA GLU A 652 23.44 -29.01 -8.24
C GLU A 652 24.47 -29.86 -7.45
N ARG A 653 25.68 -29.35 -7.21
CA ARG A 653 26.67 -30.04 -6.35
C ARG A 653 26.38 -29.83 -4.85
N GLY A 654 25.90 -28.66 -4.46
CA GLY A 654 25.51 -28.38 -3.07
C GLY A 654 24.33 -29.24 -2.58
N GLY A 655 23.41 -29.61 -3.47
CA GLY A 655 22.28 -30.50 -3.16
C GLY A 655 22.64 -31.99 -3.06
N ARG A 656 23.81 -32.42 -3.55
CA ARG A 656 24.28 -33.81 -3.44
C ARG A 656 25.02 -34.11 -2.12
N ASP A 657 25.66 -33.11 -1.52
CA ASP A 657 26.29 -33.25 -0.20
C ASP A 657 25.29 -33.16 0.97
N ALA A 658 24.01 -32.90 0.69
CA ALA A 658 22.93 -32.73 1.67
C ALA A 658 21.89 -33.87 1.69
N ARG A 659 22.11 -34.99 0.96
CA ARG A 659 21.25 -36.19 1.01
C ARG A 659 21.91 -37.37 1.70
#